data_AF-A0A328C411-F1
#
_entry.id   AF-A0A328C411-F1
#
_cell.length_a   1.000
_cell.length_b   1.000
_cell.length_c   1.000
_cell.angle_alpha   90.00
_cell.angle_beta   90.00
_cell.angle_gamma   90.00
#
_symmetry.space_group_name_H-M   'P 1'
#
loop_
_entity.id
_entity.type
_entity.pdbx_description
1 polymer ?
#
loop_
_entity_poly.entity_id
_entity_poly.type
_entity_poly.pdbx_seq_one_letter_code
_entity_poly.pdbx_strand_id
1 'polypeptide(L)'
;MSQVEIIVGRGWKEDVRYLTALDPLRPAESTMNLLEIRDIIDIVVDGTNLTALIPEEAIFAVIGGLMEGLVALSLGTRTKVILEFPHEPWELVLIGHAGQLLVSAYSLGRDKQVVARNLPMNSGSFVRAVCEAAEDLLRELFGISERFSSERYVRQLSQWLGTLKRSRLPAFGARVPIAGELPADRASATSSSQGLTLSYEFVGRDEALRDYDGEQTFDLHALLFDGTLRAELGEDDVELATHYPFLAMGSLLERARQLLSHLESRADGGLELIEALPYLDLKVRDDGDRWELESGGYRWSVAPPECLDRMLSLGELFVQDLAELNPRLELNQRFVDLDEEVQKLRRWHRDLCGNDLFHDSPEEYLRAQGHLEPEALPRTPTPSFAWPLSQVHTLFPQRRWEYHRSGLDLEGLQVVGEGLLVSTPIATMMIELESGRERWSWTEARSAVGAEVRARVAGPWVVVTEGEGKVRWLDATSGVPAGSAALGTGFGALQEVAYYASEDLLVVASDQGKIAAVELSRGVVRWRFGAGPARFSGVLFDGPLLCARTTEGQLLALSPKSGDVLWRVRVGSHSETGVSAHQGRYYAITHDPHHRGSTIQAYYPFTGRSVWQLRLNGWVCGPPSYIDQWLVVPVERHGQVTLCGIALEAVQPQVSWTLDLLSAGLYRPTRALAVMLEGVLHGIVRTDRAEMTCFRLADGEIRWRVTPGKETLLLYGNLDLFALGDALISVGGGVEVRALSTGRTLHAFEAVESPEQALLTAPFQLIMGEQATEAGAEDRISAWRTDHFMAVLPGGV
;
A
#
# COMPACT_ATOMS: atom_id res chain seq x y z
N MET A 1 -6.56 13.85 -52.06
CA MET A 1 -6.58 15.30 -51.80
C MET A 1 -7.78 15.51 -50.90
N SER A 2 -7.58 15.75 -49.60
CA SER A 2 -8.69 15.96 -48.68
C SER A 2 -9.41 17.26 -49.06
N GLN A 3 -10.74 17.19 -49.27
CA GLN A 3 -11.58 18.36 -49.52
C GLN A 3 -11.99 18.93 -48.15
N VAL A 4 -11.54 20.14 -47.86
CA VAL A 4 -11.88 20.88 -46.64
C VAL A 4 -12.72 22.08 -47.03
N GLU A 5 -13.85 22.26 -46.37
CA GLU A 5 -14.75 23.40 -46.54
C GLU A 5 -15.10 23.97 -45.16
N ILE A 6 -15.02 25.29 -45.01
CA ILE A 6 -15.45 25.99 -43.80
C ILE A 6 -16.63 26.87 -44.18
N ILE A 7 -17.80 26.53 -43.67
CA ILE A 7 -19.07 27.18 -44.00
C ILE A 7 -19.50 28.01 -42.80
N VAL A 8 -19.62 29.32 -42.98
CA VAL A 8 -20.11 30.24 -41.95
C VAL A 8 -21.56 30.58 -42.25
N GLY A 9 -22.42 30.50 -41.24
CA GLY A 9 -23.82 30.90 -41.32
C GLY A 9 -24.00 32.36 -41.73
N ARG A 10 -25.18 32.67 -42.28
CA ARG A 10 -25.53 34.03 -42.75
C ARG A 10 -26.63 34.67 -41.92
N GLY A 11 -27.16 33.99 -40.91
CA GLY A 11 -28.26 34.44 -40.06
C GLY A 11 -27.90 35.68 -39.24
N TRP A 12 -26.62 35.83 -38.86
CA TRP A 12 -26.15 36.96 -38.06
C TRP A 12 -26.38 38.33 -38.69
N LYS A 13 -26.53 38.40 -40.02
CA LYS A 13 -26.79 39.66 -40.74
C LYS A 13 -28.23 40.11 -40.67
N GLU A 14 -29.14 39.17 -40.44
CA GLU A 14 -30.59 39.41 -40.41
C GLU A 14 -31.11 39.43 -38.96
N ASP A 15 -30.24 39.12 -38.00
CA ASP A 15 -30.57 39.09 -36.59
C ASP A 15 -30.69 40.49 -35.99
N VAL A 16 -31.89 40.81 -35.51
CA VAL A 16 -32.22 42.09 -34.86
C VAL A 16 -31.30 42.40 -33.68
N ARG A 17 -30.79 41.37 -32.99
CA ARG A 17 -29.81 41.50 -31.88
C ARG A 17 -28.56 42.28 -32.32
N TYR A 18 -28.08 42.00 -33.53
CA TYR A 18 -26.86 42.56 -34.09
C TYR A 18 -27.16 43.79 -34.96
N LEU A 19 -28.24 43.75 -35.75
CA LEU A 19 -28.64 44.84 -36.66
C LEU A 19 -28.84 46.18 -35.94
N THR A 20 -29.36 46.18 -34.72
CA THR A 20 -29.57 47.41 -33.93
C THR A 20 -28.24 48.08 -33.54
N ALA A 21 -27.16 47.31 -33.42
CA ALA A 21 -25.82 47.79 -33.12
C ALA A 21 -24.98 48.07 -34.38
N LEU A 22 -25.32 47.43 -35.50
CA LEU A 22 -24.70 47.59 -36.83
C LEU A 22 -25.30 48.75 -37.66
N ASP A 23 -26.30 49.48 -37.15
CA ASP A 23 -26.98 50.58 -37.85
C ASP A 23 -26.00 51.73 -38.19
N PRO A 24 -25.76 52.03 -39.48
CA PRO A 24 -24.83 53.06 -39.92
C PRO A 24 -25.22 54.49 -39.48
N LEU A 25 -26.47 54.71 -39.06
CA LEU A 25 -27.01 56.01 -38.64
C LEU A 25 -26.79 56.35 -37.15
N ARG A 26 -26.25 55.44 -36.33
CA ARG A 26 -25.93 55.72 -34.91
C ARG A 26 -24.61 56.50 -34.70
N PRO A 27 -24.49 57.30 -33.63
CA PRO A 27 -23.22 57.91 -33.21
C PRO A 27 -22.20 56.84 -32.81
N ALA A 28 -20.91 57.13 -32.98
CA ALA A 28 -19.76 56.22 -32.81
C ALA A 28 -19.56 55.60 -31.40
N GLU A 29 -20.48 55.81 -30.46
CA GLU A 29 -20.40 55.35 -29.07
C GLU A 29 -21.08 54.00 -28.82
N SER A 30 -21.79 53.39 -29.78
CA SER A 30 -22.24 52.00 -29.64
C SER A 30 -21.09 51.05 -29.96
N THR A 31 -20.36 50.64 -28.94
CA THR A 31 -19.24 49.68 -29.02
C THR A 31 -19.76 48.25 -29.19
N MET A 32 -20.09 47.86 -30.40
CA MET A 32 -20.36 46.46 -30.70
C MET A 32 -19.05 45.68 -30.73
N ASN A 33 -18.96 44.60 -29.97
CA ASN A 33 -17.82 43.70 -30.00
C ASN A 33 -18.05 42.61 -31.07
N LEU A 34 -17.25 42.62 -32.15
CA LEU A 34 -17.37 41.62 -33.23
C LEU A 34 -17.22 40.19 -32.73
N LEU A 35 -16.51 39.99 -31.60
CA LEU A 35 -16.30 38.70 -30.96
C LEU A 35 -17.56 38.14 -30.29
N GLU A 36 -18.65 38.90 -30.22
CA GLU A 36 -19.93 38.45 -29.65
C GLU A 36 -20.95 38.05 -30.73
N ILE A 37 -20.62 38.21 -32.03
CA ILE A 37 -21.51 37.85 -33.14
C ILE A 37 -21.53 36.33 -33.27
N ARG A 38 -22.70 35.73 -33.03
CA ARG A 38 -22.90 34.29 -33.10
C ARG A 38 -23.64 33.84 -34.35
N ASP A 39 -23.15 32.74 -34.93
CA ASP A 39 -23.80 31.99 -36.01
C ASP A 39 -23.18 30.58 -36.08
N ILE A 40 -23.71 29.71 -36.94
CA ILE A 40 -23.18 28.36 -37.15
C ILE A 40 -21.85 28.42 -37.90
N ILE A 41 -20.88 27.59 -37.53
CA ILE A 41 -19.64 27.37 -38.27
C ILE A 41 -19.43 25.88 -38.47
N ASP A 42 -19.50 25.43 -39.71
CA ASP A 42 -19.29 24.05 -40.09
C ASP A 42 -17.89 23.86 -40.67
N ILE A 43 -17.09 22.99 -40.05
CA ILE A 43 -15.78 22.55 -40.56
C ILE A 43 -15.97 21.16 -41.16
N VAL A 44 -16.14 21.10 -42.48
CA VAL A 44 -16.43 19.88 -43.22
C VAL A 44 -15.16 19.34 -43.86
N VAL A 45 -14.88 18.07 -43.60
CA VAL A 45 -13.67 17.37 -44.07
C VAL A 45 -14.08 16.07 -44.72
N ASP A 46 -13.81 15.95 -46.02
CA ASP A 46 -14.13 14.76 -46.82
C ASP A 46 -15.60 14.30 -46.62
N GLY A 47 -16.51 15.26 -46.46
CA GLY A 47 -17.94 15.05 -46.25
C GLY A 47 -18.39 14.86 -44.79
N THR A 48 -17.46 14.80 -43.83
CA THR A 48 -17.76 14.72 -42.39
C THR A 48 -17.66 16.11 -41.75
N ASN A 49 -18.74 16.58 -41.14
CA ASN A 49 -18.75 17.86 -40.42
C ASN A 49 -18.26 17.65 -38.98
N LEU A 50 -17.06 18.16 -38.68
CA LEU A 50 -16.41 18.03 -37.37
C LEU A 50 -17.08 18.89 -36.28
N THR A 51 -17.80 19.94 -36.68
CA THR A 51 -18.44 20.91 -35.78
C THR A 51 -19.96 20.85 -35.84
N ALA A 52 -20.54 19.79 -36.43
CA ALA A 52 -22.00 19.62 -36.56
C ALA A 52 -22.76 19.62 -35.22
N LEU A 53 -22.07 19.27 -34.13
CA LEU A 53 -22.64 19.22 -32.78
C LEU A 53 -22.48 20.55 -32.04
N ILE A 54 -21.82 21.54 -32.65
CA ILE A 54 -21.63 22.87 -32.08
C ILE A 54 -22.79 23.75 -32.58
N PRO A 55 -23.60 24.35 -31.68
CA PRO A 55 -24.66 25.30 -32.05
C PRO A 55 -24.06 26.65 -32.53
N GLU A 56 -24.73 27.78 -32.28
CA GLU A 56 -24.22 29.10 -32.67
C GLU A 56 -22.98 29.49 -31.85
N GLU A 57 -21.90 29.85 -32.52
CA GLU A 57 -20.64 30.26 -31.90
C GLU A 57 -20.17 31.63 -32.41
N ALA A 58 -19.29 32.29 -31.65
CA ALA A 58 -18.64 33.55 -32.01
C ALA A 58 -17.80 33.45 -33.30
N ILE A 59 -18.42 33.67 -34.46
CA ILE A 59 -17.83 33.36 -35.78
C ILE A 59 -16.54 34.13 -36.07
N PHE A 60 -16.49 35.40 -35.67
CA PHE A 60 -15.29 36.22 -35.82
C PHE A 60 -14.16 35.75 -34.91
N ALA A 61 -14.48 35.26 -33.71
CA ALA A 61 -13.50 34.76 -32.74
C ALA A 61 -12.89 33.43 -33.20
N VAL A 62 -13.73 32.49 -33.66
CA VAL A 62 -13.27 31.17 -34.15
C VAL A 62 -12.39 31.33 -35.40
N ILE A 63 -12.84 32.10 -36.40
CA ILE A 63 -12.06 32.34 -37.62
C ILE A 63 -10.75 33.09 -37.31
N GLY A 64 -10.81 34.12 -36.46
CA GLY A 64 -9.61 34.85 -36.06
C GLY A 64 -8.60 33.97 -35.32
N GLY A 65 -9.07 33.13 -34.39
CA GLY A 65 -8.23 32.19 -33.65
C GLY A 65 -7.61 31.11 -34.55
N LEU A 66 -8.35 30.59 -35.53
CA LEU A 66 -7.83 29.70 -36.56
C LEU A 66 -6.70 30.38 -37.35
N MET A 67 -6.90 31.62 -37.79
CA MET A 67 -5.90 32.36 -38.55
C MET A 67 -4.66 32.68 -37.73
N GLU A 68 -4.82 33.16 -36.50
CA GLU A 68 -3.73 33.42 -35.56
C GLU A 68 -2.91 32.15 -35.32
N GLY A 69 -3.58 31.03 -35.02
CA GLY A 69 -2.96 29.74 -34.79
C GLY A 69 -2.17 29.25 -36.01
N LEU A 70 -2.76 29.32 -37.21
CA LEU A 70 -2.09 28.94 -38.45
C LEU A 70 -0.88 29.83 -38.75
N VAL A 71 -0.96 31.13 -38.47
CA VAL A 71 0.19 32.04 -38.56
C VAL A 71 1.28 31.60 -37.57
N ALA A 72 0.93 31.33 -36.31
CA ALA A 72 1.87 30.91 -35.29
C ALA A 72 2.60 29.60 -35.65
N LEU A 73 1.88 28.60 -36.19
CA LEU A 73 2.44 27.36 -36.72
C LEU A 73 3.34 27.62 -37.94
N SER A 74 2.92 28.50 -38.86
CA SER A 74 3.70 28.80 -40.07
C SER A 74 5.02 29.52 -39.77
N LEU A 75 5.06 30.32 -38.70
CA LEU A 75 6.25 31.03 -38.23
C LEU A 75 7.12 30.17 -37.31
N GLY A 76 6.67 28.97 -36.93
CA GLY A 76 7.36 28.09 -35.98
C GLY A 76 7.40 28.64 -34.55
N THR A 77 6.54 29.61 -34.23
CA THR A 77 6.44 30.19 -32.88
C THR A 77 5.66 29.30 -31.91
N ARG A 78 4.86 28.36 -32.44
CA ARG A 78 4.18 27.31 -31.71
C ARG A 78 4.30 25.99 -32.46
N THR A 79 4.32 24.86 -31.74
CA THR A 79 4.27 23.52 -32.36
C THR A 79 2.87 22.93 -32.35
N LYS A 80 2.03 23.44 -31.44
CA LYS A 80 0.65 23.03 -31.24
C LYS A 80 -0.25 24.23 -30.98
N VAL A 81 -1.43 24.22 -31.59
CA VAL A 81 -2.48 25.22 -31.37
C VAL A 81 -3.70 24.51 -30.81
N ILE A 82 -4.22 25.03 -29.70
CA ILE A 82 -5.51 24.65 -29.13
C ILE A 82 -6.41 25.88 -29.26
N LEU A 83 -7.50 25.75 -30.00
CA LEU A 83 -8.53 26.77 -30.17
C LEU A 83 -9.72 26.40 -29.31
N GLU A 84 -9.98 27.20 -28.28
CA GLU A 84 -11.18 27.08 -27.46
C GLU A 84 -12.34 27.85 -28.08
N PHE A 85 -13.51 27.24 -28.09
CA PHE A 85 -14.75 27.86 -28.55
C PHE A 85 -15.28 28.76 -27.42
N PRO A 86 -15.56 30.06 -27.68
CA PRO A 86 -15.88 31.01 -26.61
C PRO A 86 -17.17 30.75 -25.83
N HIS A 87 -18.16 30.10 -26.44
CA HIS A 87 -19.48 29.90 -25.82
C HIS A 87 -19.80 28.45 -25.57
N GLU A 88 -19.34 27.56 -26.44
CA GLU A 88 -19.47 26.13 -26.28
C GLU A 88 -18.16 25.53 -25.80
N PRO A 89 -18.18 24.59 -24.84
CA PRO A 89 -16.97 24.04 -24.23
C PRO A 89 -16.31 23.04 -25.18
N TRP A 90 -15.76 23.51 -26.29
CA TRP A 90 -15.12 22.71 -27.34
C TRP A 90 -13.70 23.17 -27.59
N GLU A 91 -12.83 22.21 -27.92
CA GLU A 91 -11.47 22.46 -28.35
C GLU A 91 -11.25 21.90 -29.75
N LEU A 92 -10.62 22.71 -30.60
CA LEU A 92 -10.07 22.30 -31.88
C LEU A 92 -8.55 22.42 -31.84
N VAL A 93 -7.87 21.32 -32.08
CA VAL A 93 -6.41 21.21 -31.97
C VAL A 93 -5.79 21.04 -33.34
N LEU A 94 -4.77 21.85 -33.62
CA LEU A 94 -4.00 21.82 -34.86
C LEU A 94 -2.53 21.55 -34.55
N ILE A 95 -1.96 20.51 -35.16
CA ILE A 95 -0.55 20.14 -35.03
C ILE A 95 0.07 19.97 -36.40
N GLY A 96 1.25 20.57 -36.58
CA GLY A 96 2.07 20.35 -37.77
C GLY A 96 2.81 19.02 -37.72
N HIS A 97 2.64 18.16 -38.73
CA HIS A 97 3.38 16.90 -38.79
C HIS A 97 3.74 16.53 -40.23
N ALA A 98 5.04 16.41 -40.53
CA ALA A 98 5.57 15.90 -41.79
C ALA A 98 4.94 16.50 -43.08
N GLY A 99 4.60 17.80 -43.07
CA GLY A 99 3.98 18.49 -44.20
C GLY A 99 2.44 18.42 -44.26
N GLN A 100 1.82 17.70 -43.33
CA GLN A 100 0.38 17.65 -43.09
C GLN A 100 0.01 18.47 -41.84
N LEU A 101 -1.29 18.72 -41.71
CA LEU A 101 -1.89 19.28 -40.50
C LEU A 101 -2.74 18.19 -39.85
N LEU A 102 -2.44 17.82 -38.62
CA LEU A 102 -3.28 16.93 -37.82
C LEU A 102 -4.33 17.76 -37.11
N VAL A 103 -5.61 17.42 -37.30
CA VAL A 103 -6.73 18.12 -36.69
C VAL A 103 -7.44 17.20 -35.71
N SER A 104 -7.69 17.69 -34.50
CA SER A 104 -8.50 17.00 -33.50
C SER A 104 -9.61 17.93 -33.02
N ALA A 105 -10.80 17.38 -32.76
CA ALA A 105 -11.95 18.13 -32.28
C ALA A 105 -12.62 17.33 -31.15
N TYR A 106 -12.80 17.97 -30.00
CA TYR A 106 -13.45 17.32 -28.87
C TYR A 106 -14.18 18.32 -27.95
N SER A 107 -15.24 17.82 -27.31
CA SER A 107 -16.04 18.53 -26.33
C SER A 107 -15.50 18.32 -24.91
N LEU A 108 -15.44 19.41 -24.16
CA LEU A 108 -15.15 19.50 -22.73
C LEU A 108 -16.42 19.55 -21.87
N GLY A 109 -17.60 19.56 -22.51
CA GLY A 109 -18.89 19.59 -21.83
C GLY A 109 -19.19 18.29 -21.07
N ARG A 110 -20.39 18.21 -20.48
CA ARG A 110 -20.82 17.08 -19.64
C ARG A 110 -20.65 15.71 -20.32
N ASP A 111 -20.99 15.64 -21.60
CA ASP A 111 -20.99 14.37 -22.34
C ASP A 111 -19.61 13.99 -22.90
N LYS A 112 -18.60 14.88 -22.76
CA LYS A 112 -17.20 14.76 -23.24
C LYS A 112 -17.10 13.91 -24.52
N GLN A 113 -17.00 14.53 -25.69
CA GLN A 113 -17.02 13.77 -26.94
C GLN A 113 -15.77 14.02 -27.76
N VAL A 114 -15.07 12.96 -28.15
CA VAL A 114 -13.95 13.04 -29.10
C VAL A 114 -14.48 12.73 -30.49
N VAL A 115 -14.69 13.78 -31.29
CA VAL A 115 -15.22 13.68 -32.67
C VAL A 115 -14.12 13.25 -33.64
N ALA A 116 -12.93 13.81 -33.47
CA ALA A 116 -11.75 13.46 -34.25
C ALA A 116 -10.48 13.60 -33.42
N ARG A 117 -9.54 12.67 -33.61
CA ARG A 117 -8.19 12.74 -33.05
C ARG A 117 -7.16 12.51 -34.15
N ASN A 118 -6.21 13.43 -34.28
CA ASN A 118 -5.09 13.36 -35.22
C ASN A 118 -5.51 13.07 -36.68
N LEU A 119 -6.65 13.62 -37.12
CA LEU A 119 -7.11 13.44 -38.50
C LEU A 119 -6.15 14.16 -39.46
N PRO A 120 -5.43 13.45 -40.34
CA PRO A 120 -4.42 14.07 -41.19
C PRO A 120 -5.05 14.83 -42.34
N MET A 121 -4.63 16.08 -42.53
CA MET A 121 -5.14 16.97 -43.58
C MET A 121 -4.02 17.57 -44.41
N ASN A 122 -4.36 17.89 -45.66
CA ASN A 122 -3.50 18.74 -46.47
C ASN A 122 -3.49 20.17 -45.90
N SER A 123 -2.31 20.59 -45.43
CA SER A 123 -2.04 21.92 -44.87
C SER A 123 -2.49 23.06 -45.79
N GLY A 124 -2.21 22.95 -47.09
CA GLY A 124 -2.61 23.95 -48.09
C GLY A 124 -4.12 24.05 -48.28
N SER A 125 -4.83 22.92 -48.35
CA SER A 125 -6.30 22.89 -48.45
C SER A 125 -6.96 23.53 -47.24
N PHE A 126 -6.51 23.20 -46.03
CA PHE A 126 -7.09 23.74 -44.78
C PHE A 126 -6.84 25.25 -44.64
N VAL A 127 -5.61 25.71 -44.89
CA VAL A 127 -5.28 27.15 -44.84
C VAL A 127 -6.08 27.93 -45.88
N ARG A 128 -6.28 27.38 -47.08
CA ARG A 128 -7.10 28.00 -48.11
C ARG A 128 -8.56 28.13 -47.65
N ALA A 129 -9.15 27.08 -47.08
CA ALA A 129 -10.53 27.11 -46.60
C ALA A 129 -10.72 28.17 -45.49
N VAL A 130 -9.77 28.30 -44.56
CA VAL A 130 -9.81 29.36 -43.52
C VAL A 130 -9.69 30.75 -44.14
N CYS A 131 -8.80 30.93 -45.13
CA CYS A 131 -8.65 32.23 -45.82
C CYS A 131 -9.92 32.62 -46.60
N GLU A 132 -10.54 31.66 -47.29
CA GLU A 132 -11.79 31.86 -48.04
C GLU A 132 -12.93 32.26 -47.09
N ALA A 133 -13.09 31.55 -45.97
CA ALA A 133 -14.09 31.89 -44.95
C ALA A 133 -13.85 33.28 -44.34
N ALA A 134 -12.60 33.63 -44.04
CA ALA A 134 -12.24 34.94 -43.51
C ALA A 134 -12.48 36.09 -44.52
N GLU A 135 -12.19 35.85 -45.80
CA GLU A 135 -12.45 36.82 -46.87
C GLU A 135 -13.94 37.08 -47.06
N ASP A 136 -14.74 36.02 -47.05
CA ASP A 136 -16.18 36.14 -47.17
C ASP A 136 -16.77 36.89 -45.97
N LEU A 137 -16.35 36.56 -44.75
CA LEU A 137 -16.75 37.25 -43.53
C LEU A 137 -16.37 38.74 -43.53
N LEU A 138 -15.14 39.08 -43.96
CA LEU A 138 -14.69 40.48 -44.10
C LEU A 138 -15.46 41.22 -45.20
N ARG A 139 -15.69 40.59 -46.35
CA ARG A 139 -16.45 41.17 -47.47
C ARG A 139 -17.87 41.50 -47.03
N GLU A 140 -18.48 40.61 -46.27
CA GLU A 140 -19.82 40.79 -45.73
C GLU A 140 -19.88 41.92 -44.70
N LEU A 141 -18.89 41.97 -43.78
CA LEU A 141 -18.79 43.04 -42.79
C LEU A 141 -18.61 44.43 -43.44
N PHE A 142 -17.75 44.54 -44.47
CA PHE A 142 -17.57 45.79 -45.21
C PHE A 142 -18.78 46.16 -46.06
N GLY A 143 -19.56 45.17 -46.51
CA GLY A 143 -20.85 45.39 -47.17
C GLY A 143 -21.88 46.07 -46.26
N ILE A 144 -21.77 45.89 -44.94
CA ILE A 144 -22.61 46.56 -43.94
C ILE A 144 -22.11 48.00 -43.69
N SER A 145 -20.81 48.19 -43.46
CA SER A 145 -20.21 49.53 -43.28
C SER A 145 -18.70 49.55 -43.54
N GLU A 146 -18.21 50.54 -44.28
CA GLU A 146 -16.77 50.75 -44.47
C GLU A 146 -16.03 51.18 -43.19
N ARG A 147 -16.75 51.65 -42.16
CA ARG A 147 -16.16 52.12 -40.89
C ARG A 147 -15.38 51.02 -40.16
N PHE A 148 -15.76 49.76 -40.35
CA PHE A 148 -15.08 48.60 -39.76
C PHE A 148 -13.63 48.43 -40.23
N SER A 149 -13.22 49.06 -41.34
CA SER A 149 -11.82 49.05 -41.81
C SER A 149 -10.83 49.69 -40.83
N SER A 150 -11.34 50.58 -39.95
CA SER A 150 -10.56 51.26 -38.92
C SER A 150 -10.54 50.53 -37.57
N GLU A 151 -11.37 49.49 -37.42
CA GLU A 151 -11.47 48.69 -36.21
C GLU A 151 -10.20 47.84 -36.02
N ARG A 152 -9.72 47.74 -34.77
CA ARG A 152 -8.41 47.15 -34.46
C ARG A 152 -8.37 45.66 -34.78
N TYR A 153 -9.40 44.91 -34.40
CA TYR A 153 -9.51 43.48 -34.64
C TYR A 153 -9.62 43.17 -36.14
N VAL A 154 -10.43 43.92 -36.90
CA VAL A 154 -10.55 43.77 -38.36
C VAL A 154 -9.21 44.00 -39.08
N ARG A 155 -8.43 45.00 -38.62
CA ARG A 155 -7.07 45.23 -39.14
C ARG A 155 -6.13 44.07 -38.81
N GLN A 156 -6.23 43.50 -37.62
CA GLN A 156 -5.42 42.36 -37.20
C GLN A 156 -5.77 41.11 -38.03
N LEU A 157 -7.06 40.84 -38.23
CA LEU A 157 -7.55 39.74 -39.07
C LEU A 157 -7.08 39.89 -40.53
N SER A 158 -7.14 41.10 -41.08
CA SER A 158 -6.60 41.42 -42.41
C SER A 158 -5.08 41.20 -42.52
N GLN A 159 -4.32 41.49 -41.45
CA GLN A 159 -2.87 41.25 -41.39
C GLN A 159 -2.54 39.75 -41.37
N TRP A 160 -3.27 38.97 -40.57
CA TRP A 160 -3.14 37.51 -40.55
C TRP A 160 -3.47 36.90 -41.92
N LEU A 161 -4.56 37.34 -42.56
CA LEU A 161 -4.95 36.91 -43.92
C LEU A 161 -3.82 37.17 -44.92
N GLY A 162 -3.30 38.40 -44.91
CA GLY A 162 -2.21 38.78 -45.79
C GLY A 162 -0.91 38.01 -45.52
N THR A 163 -0.68 37.55 -44.30
CA THR A 163 0.47 36.71 -43.94
C THR A 163 0.30 35.30 -44.48
N LEU A 164 -0.84 34.65 -44.20
CA LEU A 164 -1.15 33.30 -44.69
C LEU A 164 -1.12 33.19 -46.21
N LYS A 165 -1.63 34.19 -46.94
CA LYS A 165 -1.59 34.23 -48.42
C LYS A 165 -0.19 34.36 -49.00
N ARG A 166 0.72 35.05 -48.29
CA ARG A 166 2.10 35.30 -48.76
C ARG A 166 3.05 34.17 -48.37
N SER A 167 2.75 33.45 -47.30
CA SER A 167 3.55 32.34 -46.81
C SER A 167 3.53 31.17 -47.79
N ARG A 168 4.71 30.82 -48.34
CA ARG A 168 4.94 29.49 -48.92
C ARG A 168 5.08 28.53 -47.75
N LEU A 169 3.96 28.01 -47.24
CA LEU A 169 3.91 27.10 -46.07
C LEU A 169 5.01 26.04 -46.18
N PRO A 170 6.16 26.22 -45.50
CA PRO A 170 7.13 25.15 -45.36
C PRO A 170 6.47 24.12 -44.45
N ALA A 171 6.70 22.83 -44.67
CA ALA A 171 6.16 21.76 -43.84
C ALA A 171 6.14 22.18 -42.36
N PHE A 172 4.94 22.34 -41.77
CA PHE A 172 4.79 22.79 -40.39
C PHE A 172 5.78 22.00 -39.53
N GLY A 173 6.70 22.72 -38.86
CA GLY A 173 7.92 22.14 -38.32
C GLY A 173 7.64 20.90 -37.49
N ALA A 174 8.33 19.79 -37.80
CA ALA A 174 8.21 18.58 -37.02
C ALA A 174 8.71 18.83 -35.59
N ARG A 175 7.93 18.42 -34.58
CA ARG A 175 8.40 18.34 -33.19
C ARG A 175 9.67 17.49 -33.17
N VAL A 176 10.73 17.99 -32.52
CA VAL A 176 11.93 17.18 -32.28
C VAL A 176 11.56 16.18 -31.19
N PRO A 177 11.58 14.87 -31.46
CA PRO A 177 11.26 13.87 -30.43
C PRO A 177 12.19 14.06 -29.24
N ILE A 178 11.65 13.93 -28.03
CA ILE A 178 12.50 13.86 -26.84
C ILE A 178 13.37 12.59 -26.97
N ALA A 179 14.69 12.75 -27.04
CA ALA A 179 15.61 11.64 -27.22
C ALA A 179 15.54 10.68 -26.01
N GLY A 180 15.21 9.42 -26.25
CA GLY A 180 15.10 8.38 -25.23
C GLY A 180 14.68 7.03 -25.83
N GLU A 181 14.75 5.95 -25.05
CA GLU A 181 14.15 4.67 -25.42
C GLU A 181 12.63 4.81 -25.50
N LEU A 182 12.00 4.13 -26.46
CA LEU A 182 10.54 4.13 -26.59
C LEU A 182 9.92 3.49 -25.34
N PRO A 183 9.01 4.19 -24.61
CA PRO A 183 8.33 3.62 -23.46
C PRO A 183 7.54 2.38 -23.88
N ALA A 184 7.59 1.34 -23.06
CA ALA A 184 6.71 0.18 -23.22
C ALA A 184 5.25 0.58 -22.97
N ASP A 185 4.32 -0.16 -23.56
CA ASP A 185 2.90 -0.08 -23.19
C ASP A 185 2.75 -0.38 -21.69
N ARG A 186 1.82 0.32 -21.03
CA ARG A 186 1.61 0.22 -19.58
C ARG A 186 0.31 -0.53 -19.32
N ALA A 187 0.34 -1.43 -18.33
CA ALA A 187 -0.84 -2.11 -17.83
C ALA A 187 -0.69 -2.34 -16.33
N SER A 188 -1.72 -1.98 -15.58
CA SER A 188 -1.75 -2.05 -14.12
C SER A 188 -3.13 -2.45 -13.64
N ALA A 189 -3.19 -3.09 -12.47
CA ALA A 189 -4.44 -3.59 -11.90
C ALA A 189 -4.44 -3.50 -10.38
N THR A 190 -5.63 -3.37 -9.81
CA THR A 190 -5.88 -3.36 -8.37
C THR A 190 -6.96 -4.39 -8.08
N SER A 191 -6.73 -5.32 -7.16
CA SER A 191 -7.70 -6.39 -6.86
C SER A 191 -8.04 -6.44 -5.38
N SER A 192 -9.15 -7.07 -5.00
CA SER A 192 -9.58 -7.16 -3.59
C SER A 192 -9.47 -8.58 -3.08
N SER A 193 -9.49 -8.75 -1.76
CA SER A 193 -9.53 -10.09 -1.15
C SER A 193 -10.83 -10.86 -1.45
N GLN A 194 -11.87 -10.20 -1.95
CA GLN A 194 -13.12 -10.82 -2.40
C GLN A 194 -13.18 -11.00 -3.94
N GLY A 195 -12.10 -10.65 -4.65
CA GLY A 195 -11.89 -10.97 -6.06
C GLY A 195 -12.23 -9.87 -7.06
N LEU A 196 -12.66 -8.67 -6.63
CA LEU A 196 -12.90 -7.55 -7.57
C LEU A 196 -11.57 -6.96 -8.02
N THR A 197 -11.22 -7.18 -9.28
CA THR A 197 -10.09 -6.55 -9.95
C THR A 197 -10.59 -5.41 -10.84
N LEU A 198 -9.96 -4.25 -10.76
CA LEU A 198 -10.05 -3.23 -11.79
C LEU A 198 -8.68 -3.08 -12.43
N SER A 199 -8.63 -2.94 -13.74
CA SER A 199 -7.37 -2.80 -14.48
C SER A 199 -7.48 -1.77 -15.59
N TYR A 200 -6.34 -1.29 -16.03
CA TYR A 200 -6.22 -0.50 -17.25
C TYR A 200 -5.00 -0.94 -18.04
N GLU A 201 -5.05 -0.69 -19.34
CA GLU A 201 -3.90 -0.78 -20.23
C GLU A 201 -3.91 0.41 -21.18
N PHE A 202 -2.73 0.91 -21.55
CA PHE A 202 -2.63 1.99 -22.52
C PHE A 202 -1.31 1.99 -23.30
N VAL A 203 -1.38 2.62 -24.48
CA VAL A 203 -0.30 2.67 -25.45
C VAL A 203 0.74 3.72 -25.04
N GLY A 204 1.89 3.28 -24.53
CA GLY A 204 2.93 4.17 -23.99
C GLY A 204 3.73 4.94 -25.05
N ARG A 205 3.65 4.50 -26.31
CA ARG A 205 4.33 5.12 -27.45
C ARG A 205 3.57 6.27 -28.12
N ASP A 206 2.40 6.66 -27.59
CA ASP A 206 1.62 7.77 -28.14
C ASP A 206 2.44 9.09 -28.13
N GLU A 207 2.62 9.70 -29.30
CA GLU A 207 3.49 10.87 -29.45
C GLU A 207 2.98 12.09 -28.67
N ALA A 208 1.67 12.28 -28.56
CA ALA A 208 1.11 13.44 -27.88
C ALA A 208 1.33 13.37 -26.37
N LEU A 209 1.21 12.16 -25.79
CA LEU A 209 1.52 11.87 -24.39
C LEU A 209 3.02 11.95 -24.10
N ARG A 210 3.82 11.25 -24.91
CA ARG A 210 5.27 11.10 -24.70
C ARG A 210 6.05 12.40 -24.90
N ASP A 211 5.72 13.17 -25.93
CA ASP A 211 6.43 14.41 -26.27
C ASP A 211 5.76 15.67 -25.68
N TYR A 212 4.84 15.54 -24.72
CA TYR A 212 4.32 16.70 -24.01
C TYR A 212 5.45 17.39 -23.25
N ASP A 213 5.61 18.70 -23.51
CA ASP A 213 6.73 19.51 -23.04
C ASP A 213 6.30 20.72 -22.20
N GLY A 214 5.00 20.88 -21.95
CA GLY A 214 4.46 22.02 -21.22
C GLY A 214 4.19 23.27 -22.07
N GLU A 215 4.26 23.21 -23.41
CA GLU A 215 3.94 24.36 -24.28
C GLU A 215 2.51 24.89 -24.03
N GLN A 216 1.57 23.99 -23.75
CA GLN A 216 0.18 24.31 -23.45
C GLN A 216 -0.20 23.76 -22.07
N THR A 217 -0.62 24.64 -21.15
CA THR A 217 -0.96 24.26 -19.76
C THR A 217 -2.26 23.46 -19.69
N PHE A 218 -3.24 23.73 -20.55
CA PHE A 218 -4.51 23.00 -20.61
C PHE A 218 -4.56 22.15 -21.88
N ASP A 219 -3.89 21.02 -21.88
CA ASP A 219 -3.73 20.18 -23.07
C ASP A 219 -4.43 18.83 -22.90
N LEU A 220 -5.73 18.75 -23.23
CA LEU A 220 -6.44 17.48 -23.19
C LEU A 220 -5.94 16.52 -24.27
N HIS A 221 -5.58 17.03 -25.45
CA HIS A 221 -5.13 16.20 -26.58
C HIS A 221 -3.90 15.34 -26.25
N ALA A 222 -2.97 15.83 -25.43
CA ALA A 222 -1.84 15.05 -24.91
C ALA A 222 -2.27 13.86 -24.03
N LEU A 223 -3.46 13.92 -23.44
CA LEU A 223 -4.02 12.92 -22.53
C LEU A 223 -5.05 12.00 -23.20
N LEU A 224 -5.39 12.24 -24.47
CA LEU A 224 -6.34 11.42 -25.24
C LEU A 224 -5.69 10.22 -25.92
N PHE A 225 -4.85 9.45 -25.24
CA PHE A 225 -4.19 8.27 -25.82
C PHE A 225 -5.11 7.03 -25.83
N ASP A 226 -4.76 6.03 -26.64
CA ASP A 226 -5.53 4.78 -26.72
C ASP A 226 -5.21 3.84 -25.55
N GLY A 227 -6.25 3.14 -25.08
CA GLY A 227 -6.18 2.21 -23.96
C GLY A 227 -7.57 1.78 -23.50
N THR A 228 -7.62 0.78 -22.63
CA THR A 228 -8.86 0.19 -22.10
C THR A 228 -8.88 0.23 -20.57
N LEU A 229 -10.08 0.24 -19.99
CA LEU A 229 -10.33 -0.07 -18.57
C LEU A 229 -11.18 -1.32 -18.49
N ARG A 230 -10.85 -2.21 -17.56
CA ARG A 230 -11.54 -3.49 -17.37
C ARG A 230 -11.85 -3.74 -15.90
N ALA A 231 -12.85 -4.59 -15.66
CA ALA A 231 -13.18 -5.15 -14.37
C ALA A 231 -13.25 -6.67 -14.47
N GLU A 232 -12.63 -7.35 -13.51
CA GLU A 232 -12.70 -8.81 -13.37
C GLU A 232 -13.29 -9.17 -12.01
N LEU A 233 -14.18 -10.16 -11.96
CA LEU A 233 -14.66 -10.76 -10.71
C LEU A 233 -14.93 -12.25 -10.92
N GLY A 234 -14.13 -13.10 -10.28
CA GLY A 234 -14.23 -14.56 -10.48
C GLY A 234 -13.72 -14.96 -11.86
N GLU A 235 -14.59 -15.51 -12.71
CA GLU A 235 -14.27 -15.88 -14.11
C GLU A 235 -14.74 -14.82 -15.13
N ASP A 236 -15.49 -13.80 -14.69
CA ASP A 236 -16.02 -12.76 -15.56
C ASP A 236 -14.98 -11.64 -15.76
N ASP A 237 -14.70 -11.27 -17.01
CA ASP A 237 -13.86 -10.14 -17.44
C ASP A 237 -14.69 -9.23 -18.35
N VAL A 238 -14.83 -7.96 -17.96
CA VAL A 238 -15.70 -6.98 -18.62
C VAL A 238 -14.97 -5.68 -18.90
N GLU A 239 -15.09 -5.20 -20.13
CA GLU A 239 -14.57 -3.92 -20.55
C GLU A 239 -15.47 -2.78 -20.05
N LEU A 240 -14.92 -1.97 -19.14
CA LEU A 240 -15.58 -0.77 -18.63
C LEU A 240 -15.40 0.43 -19.58
N ALA A 241 -14.28 0.47 -20.31
CA ALA A 241 -14.00 1.48 -21.32
C ALA A 241 -13.08 0.94 -22.42
N THR A 242 -13.38 1.28 -23.67
CA THR A 242 -12.64 0.77 -24.84
C THR A 242 -11.61 1.74 -25.40
N HIS A 243 -11.71 3.04 -25.07
CA HIS A 243 -10.80 4.09 -25.55
C HIS A 243 -10.64 5.19 -24.50
N TYR A 244 -9.55 5.96 -24.61
CA TYR A 244 -9.27 7.16 -23.82
C TYR A 244 -9.34 6.91 -22.29
N PRO A 245 -8.45 6.09 -21.73
CA PRO A 245 -8.47 5.73 -20.32
C PRO A 245 -8.35 6.94 -19.39
N PHE A 246 -7.77 8.06 -19.83
CA PHE A 246 -7.78 9.31 -19.07
C PHE A 246 -9.20 9.85 -18.83
N LEU A 247 -10.05 9.85 -19.88
CA LEU A 247 -11.45 10.26 -19.75
C LEU A 247 -12.25 9.25 -18.93
N ALA A 248 -12.03 7.95 -19.16
CA ALA A 248 -12.65 6.88 -18.38
C ALA A 248 -12.29 6.97 -16.89
N MET A 249 -11.04 7.28 -16.56
CA MET A 249 -10.57 7.47 -15.19
C MET A 249 -11.25 8.69 -14.54
N GLY A 250 -11.38 9.79 -15.27
CA GLY A 250 -12.16 10.94 -14.82
C GLY A 250 -13.61 10.56 -14.47
N SER A 251 -14.27 9.77 -15.32
CA SER A 251 -15.62 9.25 -15.07
C SER A 251 -15.66 8.26 -13.90
N LEU A 252 -14.62 7.45 -13.70
CA LEU A 252 -14.52 6.52 -12.56
C LEU A 252 -14.41 7.29 -11.23
N LEU A 253 -13.64 8.38 -11.20
CA LEU A 253 -13.54 9.23 -10.02
C LEU A 253 -14.81 10.03 -9.77
N GLU A 254 -15.49 10.49 -10.83
CA GLU A 254 -16.83 11.07 -10.71
C GLU A 254 -17.83 10.07 -10.12
N ARG A 255 -17.76 8.79 -10.54
CA ARG A 255 -18.55 7.73 -9.93
C ARG A 255 -18.21 7.55 -8.45
N ALA A 256 -16.93 7.47 -8.10
CA ALA A 256 -16.50 7.34 -6.71
C ALA A 256 -16.99 8.52 -5.85
N ARG A 257 -16.99 9.74 -6.39
CA ARG A 257 -17.54 10.94 -5.75
C ARG A 257 -19.04 10.84 -5.49
N GLN A 258 -19.83 10.39 -6.48
CA GLN A 258 -21.27 10.19 -6.32
C GLN A 258 -21.58 9.16 -5.21
N LEU A 259 -20.82 8.05 -5.21
CA LEU A 259 -20.94 6.99 -4.21
C LEU A 259 -20.53 7.45 -2.79
N LEU A 260 -19.45 8.22 -2.67
CA LEU A 260 -19.05 8.83 -1.39
C LEU A 260 -20.11 9.81 -0.86
N SER A 261 -20.67 10.64 -1.75
CA SER A 261 -21.73 11.58 -1.39
C SER A 261 -22.98 10.85 -0.88
N HIS A 262 -23.34 9.73 -1.51
CA HIS A 262 -24.44 8.88 -1.04
C HIS A 262 -24.16 8.31 0.36
N LEU A 263 -22.98 7.74 0.59
CA LEU A 263 -22.56 7.22 1.90
C LEU A 263 -22.59 8.29 3.00
N GLU A 264 -22.19 9.53 2.69
CA GLU A 264 -22.21 10.66 3.63
C GLU A 264 -23.64 11.04 4.04
N SER A 265 -24.58 10.99 3.10
CA SER A 265 -25.94 11.49 3.30
C SER A 265 -26.83 10.62 4.21
N ARG A 266 -26.48 9.34 4.45
CA ARG A 266 -27.19 8.36 5.31
C ARG A 266 -28.73 8.42 5.20
N ALA A 267 -29.29 8.55 4.00
CA ALA A 267 -30.72 8.44 3.83
C ALA A 267 -31.16 6.98 4.01
N ASP A 268 -32.23 6.71 4.78
CA ASP A 268 -32.87 5.39 4.95
C ASP A 268 -33.48 4.82 3.63
N GLY A 269 -33.11 5.35 2.47
CA GLY A 269 -33.49 4.88 1.15
C GLY A 269 -32.27 4.31 0.42
N GLY A 270 -32.44 3.15 -0.23
CA GLY A 270 -31.40 2.58 -1.09
C GLY A 270 -31.02 3.55 -2.22
N LEU A 271 -29.75 3.54 -2.62
CA LEU A 271 -29.26 4.18 -3.83
C LEU A 271 -30.09 3.74 -5.05
N GLU A 272 -30.79 4.70 -5.67
CA GLU A 272 -31.36 4.49 -7.00
C GLU A 272 -30.22 4.17 -8.00
N LEU A 273 -30.51 3.33 -9.00
CA LEU A 273 -29.52 2.91 -10.00
C LEU A 273 -28.81 4.14 -10.59
N ILE A 274 -27.51 4.28 -10.33
CA ILE A 274 -26.72 5.34 -10.94
C ILE A 274 -26.31 4.87 -12.34
N GLU A 275 -26.88 5.51 -13.37
CA GLU A 275 -26.61 5.21 -14.77
C GLU A 275 -25.16 5.47 -15.18
N ALA A 276 -24.71 4.75 -16.22
CA ALA A 276 -23.35 4.83 -16.78
C ALA A 276 -22.96 6.27 -17.15
N LEU A 277 -21.67 6.58 -17.02
CA LEU A 277 -21.10 7.88 -17.37
C LEU A 277 -20.44 7.79 -18.77
N PRO A 278 -20.24 8.92 -19.47
CA PRO A 278 -19.44 8.92 -20.70
C PRO A 278 -18.08 8.27 -20.47
N TYR A 279 -17.66 7.37 -21.37
CA TYR A 279 -16.43 6.57 -21.28
C TYR A 279 -16.33 5.59 -20.09
N LEU A 280 -17.41 5.33 -19.35
CA LEU A 280 -17.42 4.34 -18.28
C LEU A 280 -18.75 3.60 -18.23
N ASP A 281 -18.76 2.37 -18.76
CA ASP A 281 -19.87 1.43 -18.59
C ASP A 281 -19.80 0.77 -17.20
N LEU A 282 -20.19 1.51 -16.17
CA LEU A 282 -20.31 0.98 -14.81
C LEU A 282 -21.51 1.62 -14.11
N LYS A 283 -22.55 0.81 -13.92
CA LYS A 283 -23.74 1.16 -13.15
C LYS A 283 -23.63 0.62 -11.74
N VAL A 284 -24.20 1.34 -10.78
CA VAL A 284 -24.16 0.95 -9.36
C VAL A 284 -25.53 1.13 -8.75
N ARG A 285 -26.00 0.10 -8.04
CA ARG A 285 -27.22 0.12 -7.22
C ARG A 285 -26.86 -0.30 -5.80
N ASP A 286 -27.57 0.23 -4.81
CA ASP A 286 -27.45 -0.21 -3.42
C ASP A 286 -28.55 -1.22 -3.12
N ASP A 287 -28.14 -2.38 -2.62
CA ASP A 287 -29.01 -3.49 -2.25
C ASP A 287 -29.14 -3.64 -0.72
N GLY A 288 -28.73 -2.62 0.04
CA GLY A 288 -28.74 -2.58 1.50
C GLY A 288 -27.34 -2.76 2.08
N ASP A 289 -26.93 -4.01 2.33
CA ASP A 289 -25.62 -4.30 2.95
C ASP A 289 -24.45 -4.29 1.94
N ARG A 290 -24.76 -4.35 0.64
CA ARG A 290 -23.78 -4.43 -0.46
C ARG A 290 -24.27 -3.61 -1.66
N TRP A 291 -23.32 -3.24 -2.53
CA TRP A 291 -23.62 -2.63 -3.82
C TRP A 291 -23.66 -3.67 -4.93
N GLU A 292 -24.65 -3.55 -5.81
CA GLU A 292 -24.75 -4.29 -7.07
C GLU A 292 -24.13 -3.44 -8.17
N LEU A 293 -23.04 -3.93 -8.75
CA LEU A 293 -22.35 -3.36 -9.90
C LEU A 293 -22.89 -4.04 -11.17
N GLU A 294 -23.21 -3.26 -12.20
CA GLU A 294 -23.67 -3.77 -13.51
C GLU A 294 -22.86 -3.16 -14.65
N SER A 295 -22.37 -3.99 -15.57
CA SER A 295 -21.64 -3.59 -16.78
C SER A 295 -21.72 -4.70 -17.84
N GLY A 296 -21.87 -4.37 -19.12
CA GLY A 296 -21.88 -5.36 -20.20
C GLY A 296 -22.92 -6.49 -20.08
N GLY A 297 -23.97 -6.32 -19.25
CA GLY A 297 -24.96 -7.35 -18.93
C GLY A 297 -24.58 -8.30 -17.78
N TYR A 298 -23.39 -8.15 -17.20
CA TYR A 298 -22.94 -8.86 -15.99
C TYR A 298 -23.32 -8.08 -14.74
N ARG A 299 -23.55 -8.80 -13.63
CA ARG A 299 -23.87 -8.21 -12.33
C ARG A 299 -23.08 -8.83 -11.21
N TRP A 300 -22.60 -7.99 -10.30
CA TRP A 300 -21.71 -8.37 -9.23
C TRP A 300 -22.09 -7.69 -7.92
N SER A 301 -21.89 -8.38 -6.79
CA SER A 301 -22.16 -7.80 -5.46
C SER A 301 -20.86 -7.55 -4.70
N VAL A 302 -20.60 -6.29 -4.34
CA VAL A 302 -19.35 -5.84 -3.71
C VAL A 302 -19.64 -5.01 -2.47
N ALA A 303 -18.80 -5.11 -1.43
CA ALA A 303 -18.92 -4.27 -0.25
C ALA A 303 -18.64 -2.79 -0.59
N PRO A 304 -19.42 -1.82 -0.08
CA PRO A 304 -19.24 -0.40 -0.42
C PRO A 304 -17.82 0.15 -0.19
N PRO A 305 -17.17 -0.11 0.96
CA PRO A 305 -15.80 0.37 1.19
C PRO A 305 -14.78 -0.26 0.25
N GLU A 306 -15.01 -1.52 -0.14
CA GLU A 306 -14.13 -2.25 -1.04
C GLU A 306 -14.22 -1.69 -2.46
N CYS A 307 -15.45 -1.46 -2.95
CA CYS A 307 -15.69 -0.87 -4.26
C CYS A 307 -15.02 0.51 -4.39
N LEU A 308 -15.24 1.39 -3.41
CA LEU A 308 -14.61 2.72 -3.38
C LEU A 308 -13.09 2.64 -3.30
N ASP A 309 -12.56 1.75 -2.46
CA ASP A 309 -11.13 1.59 -2.32
C ASP A 309 -10.46 1.09 -3.60
N ARG A 310 -11.09 0.18 -4.36
CA ARG A 310 -10.57 -0.28 -5.67
C ARG A 310 -10.61 0.84 -6.72
N MET A 311 -11.70 1.59 -6.81
CA MET A 311 -11.80 2.74 -7.74
C MET A 311 -10.69 3.77 -7.50
N LEU A 312 -10.50 4.15 -6.23
CA LEU A 312 -9.50 5.15 -5.84
C LEU A 312 -8.07 4.64 -6.01
N SER A 313 -7.82 3.36 -5.71
CA SER A 313 -6.50 2.75 -5.90
C SER A 313 -6.13 2.66 -7.39
N LEU A 314 -7.10 2.37 -8.27
CA LEU A 314 -6.87 2.38 -9.71
C LEU A 314 -6.48 3.79 -10.19
N GLY A 315 -7.14 4.83 -9.67
CA GLY A 315 -6.81 6.22 -9.96
C GLY A 315 -5.40 6.63 -9.54
N GLU A 316 -4.96 6.24 -8.33
CA GLU A 316 -3.60 6.50 -7.85
C GLU A 316 -2.54 5.84 -8.73
N LEU A 317 -2.75 4.57 -9.10
CA LEU A 317 -1.85 3.85 -10.01
C LEU A 317 -1.78 4.51 -11.37
N PHE A 318 -2.93 4.92 -11.91
CA PHE A 318 -3.01 5.55 -13.23
C PHE A 318 -2.24 6.88 -13.27
N VAL A 319 -2.41 7.72 -12.26
CA VAL A 319 -1.65 8.98 -12.15
C VAL A 319 -0.16 8.69 -12.00
N GLN A 320 0.22 7.71 -11.18
CA GLN A 320 1.62 7.33 -10.99
C GLN A 320 2.26 6.84 -12.29
N ASP A 321 1.62 5.92 -13.03
CA ASP A 321 2.16 5.37 -14.27
C ASP A 321 2.33 6.45 -15.35
N LEU A 322 1.42 7.43 -15.41
CA LEU A 322 1.54 8.58 -16.30
C LEU A 322 2.69 9.51 -15.91
N ALA A 323 2.84 9.82 -14.62
CA ALA A 323 3.93 10.64 -14.12
C ALA A 323 5.30 9.96 -14.33
N GLU A 324 5.39 8.64 -14.17
CA GLU A 324 6.59 7.86 -14.47
C GLU A 324 6.91 7.86 -15.98
N LEU A 325 5.89 7.80 -16.83
CA LEU A 325 6.08 7.80 -18.29
C LEU A 325 6.54 9.17 -18.80
N ASN A 326 5.89 10.24 -18.36
CA ASN A 326 6.29 11.61 -18.69
C ASN A 326 6.14 12.54 -17.48
N PRO A 327 7.23 12.81 -16.73
CA PRO A 327 7.19 13.70 -15.57
C PRO A 327 6.75 15.13 -15.89
N ARG A 328 6.84 15.57 -17.16
CA ARG A 328 6.39 16.91 -17.57
C ARG A 328 4.88 17.06 -17.57
N LEU A 329 4.11 15.98 -17.40
CA LEU A 329 2.65 16.05 -17.24
C LEU A 329 2.23 16.88 -16.02
N GLU A 330 3.12 17.08 -15.03
CA GLU A 330 2.90 18.03 -13.93
C GLU A 330 2.69 19.48 -14.41
N LEU A 331 3.10 19.81 -15.64
CA LEU A 331 2.84 21.12 -16.26
C LEU A 331 1.45 21.20 -16.92
N ASN A 332 0.75 20.07 -17.06
CA ASN A 332 -0.59 20.00 -17.62
C ASN A 332 -1.62 20.09 -16.49
N GLN A 333 -2.35 21.20 -16.41
CA GLN A 333 -3.31 21.44 -15.34
C GLN A 333 -4.42 20.38 -15.31
N ARG A 334 -4.81 19.79 -16.45
CA ARG A 334 -5.85 18.74 -16.47
C ARG A 334 -5.38 17.45 -15.81
N PHE A 335 -4.09 17.12 -15.92
CA PHE A 335 -3.49 15.99 -15.21
C PHE A 335 -3.39 16.28 -13.72
N VAL A 336 -2.95 17.49 -13.36
CA VAL A 336 -2.90 17.95 -11.96
C VAL A 336 -4.28 17.92 -11.30
N ASP A 337 -5.32 18.39 -11.99
CA ASP A 337 -6.70 18.37 -11.50
C ASP A 337 -7.19 16.93 -11.24
N LEU A 338 -6.79 15.97 -12.09
CA LEU A 338 -7.11 14.55 -11.89
C LEU A 338 -6.40 14.01 -10.63
N ASP A 339 -5.10 14.25 -10.47
CA ASP A 339 -4.35 13.83 -9.27
C ASP A 339 -4.93 14.46 -8.00
N GLU A 340 -5.16 15.77 -8.00
CA GLU A 340 -5.78 16.48 -6.86
C GLU A 340 -7.14 15.89 -6.50
N GLU A 341 -7.96 15.55 -7.50
CA GLU A 341 -9.25 14.91 -7.32
C GLU A 341 -9.10 13.51 -6.69
N VAL A 342 -8.16 12.67 -7.17
CA VAL A 342 -7.83 11.38 -6.54
C VAL A 342 -7.47 11.57 -5.07
N GLN A 343 -6.54 12.48 -4.77
CA GLN A 343 -6.08 12.73 -3.39
C GLN A 343 -7.20 13.29 -2.50
N LYS A 344 -8.08 14.13 -3.05
CA LYS A 344 -9.24 14.68 -2.35
C LYS A 344 -10.27 13.60 -2.03
N LEU A 345 -10.64 12.78 -3.01
CA LEU A 345 -11.58 11.67 -2.80
C LEU A 345 -11.01 10.60 -1.86
N ARG A 346 -9.70 10.34 -1.92
CA ARG A 346 -9.03 9.43 -0.98
C ARG A 346 -9.10 9.93 0.46
N ARG A 347 -8.86 11.23 0.68
CA ARG A 347 -9.04 11.85 2.00
C ARG A 347 -10.49 11.76 2.45
N TRP A 348 -11.44 12.13 1.59
CA TRP A 348 -12.86 12.06 1.93
C TRP A 348 -13.33 10.64 2.25
N HIS A 349 -12.91 9.63 1.48
CA HIS A 349 -13.15 8.23 1.77
C HIS A 349 -12.57 7.82 3.12
N ARG A 350 -11.34 8.25 3.45
CA ARG A 350 -10.73 7.99 4.75
C ARG A 350 -11.51 8.64 5.90
N ASP A 351 -11.99 9.86 5.70
CA ASP A 351 -12.76 10.61 6.69
C ASP A 351 -14.17 9.99 6.90
N LEU A 352 -14.84 9.60 5.81
CA LEU A 352 -16.19 8.98 5.82
C LEU A 352 -16.18 7.55 6.35
N CYS A 353 -15.22 6.74 5.92
CA CYS A 353 -14.96 5.43 6.50
C CYS A 353 -14.22 5.54 7.85
N GLY A 354 -14.07 6.76 8.36
CA GLY A 354 -13.28 7.16 9.51
C GLY A 354 -13.49 6.28 10.73
N ASN A 355 -12.40 5.66 11.15
CA ASN A 355 -12.24 5.09 12.48
C ASN A 355 -10.97 5.61 13.16
N ASP A 356 -10.35 6.67 12.61
CA ASP A 356 -9.15 7.27 13.16
C ASP A 356 -9.54 8.19 14.33
N LEU A 357 -9.41 7.68 15.54
CA LEU A 357 -9.55 8.40 16.80
C LEU A 357 -8.14 8.68 17.31
N PHE A 358 -7.78 9.94 17.57
CA PHE A 358 -6.51 10.27 18.22
C PHE A 358 -6.74 10.59 19.68
N HIS A 359 -5.71 10.34 20.50
CA HIS A 359 -5.73 10.69 21.91
C HIS A 359 -5.05 12.04 22.10
N ASP A 360 -5.85 13.10 22.27
CA ASP A 360 -5.36 14.47 22.29
C ASP A 360 -4.82 14.95 23.65
N SER A 361 -5.02 14.19 24.73
CA SER A 361 -4.58 14.55 26.10
C SER A 361 -3.70 13.48 26.77
N PRO A 362 -2.58 13.07 26.15
CA PRO A 362 -1.73 11.99 26.67
C PRO A 362 -1.10 12.31 28.03
N GLU A 363 -0.83 13.57 28.35
CA GLU A 363 -0.20 13.97 29.61
C GLU A 363 -1.09 13.71 30.83
N GLU A 364 -2.39 13.96 30.72
CA GLU A 364 -3.33 13.72 31.82
C GLU A 364 -3.46 12.23 32.10
N TYR A 365 -3.55 11.44 31.03
CA TYR A 365 -3.54 9.99 31.12
C TYR A 365 -2.27 9.47 31.78
N LEU A 366 -1.10 9.97 31.39
CA LEU A 366 0.18 9.58 31.98
C LEU A 366 0.29 9.99 33.46
N ARG A 367 -0.19 11.17 33.85
CA ARG A 367 -0.24 11.57 35.28
C ARG A 367 -1.13 10.63 36.09
N ALA A 368 -2.24 10.16 35.52
CA ALA A 368 -3.21 9.31 36.21
C ALA A 368 -2.82 7.83 36.22
N GLN A 369 -2.27 7.31 35.12
CA GLN A 369 -2.11 5.88 34.87
C GLN A 369 -0.68 5.48 34.46
N GLY A 370 0.27 6.41 34.29
CA GLY A 370 1.63 6.11 33.84
C GLY A 370 2.49 5.28 34.79
N HIS A 371 1.96 4.92 35.97
CA HIS A 371 2.58 3.98 36.90
C HIS A 371 2.09 2.52 36.71
N LEU A 372 1.09 2.31 35.85
CA LEU A 372 0.58 0.98 35.54
C LEU A 372 1.60 0.25 34.70
N GLU A 373 2.15 -0.80 35.27
CA GLU A 373 3.09 -1.69 34.59
C GLU A 373 2.62 -3.13 34.82
N PRO A 374 2.60 -3.96 33.76
CA PRO A 374 2.35 -5.38 33.94
C PRO A 374 3.52 -6.00 34.72
N GLU A 375 3.21 -6.97 35.57
CA GLU A 375 4.22 -7.71 36.31
C GLU A 375 5.09 -8.48 35.32
N ALA A 376 6.37 -8.14 35.30
CA ALA A 376 7.33 -8.76 34.41
C ALA A 376 7.45 -10.25 34.72
N LEU A 377 7.55 -11.05 33.66
CA LEU A 377 7.92 -12.45 33.78
C LEU A 377 9.26 -12.58 34.53
N PRO A 378 9.45 -13.61 35.37
CA PRO A 378 10.74 -13.88 35.99
C PRO A 378 11.80 -13.95 34.89
N ARG A 379 12.84 -13.10 34.97
CA ARG A 379 13.91 -13.10 33.97
C ARG A 379 14.55 -14.49 33.95
N THR A 380 14.48 -15.15 32.80
CA THR A 380 15.27 -16.37 32.56
C THR A 380 16.74 -16.01 32.68
N PRO A 381 17.54 -16.72 33.50
CA PRO A 381 18.95 -16.42 33.61
C PRO A 381 19.60 -16.56 32.24
N THR A 382 20.50 -15.64 31.90
CA THR A 382 21.18 -15.66 30.61
C THR A 382 22.07 -16.91 30.54
N PRO A 383 21.93 -17.72 29.49
CA PRO A 383 22.82 -18.86 29.27
C PRO A 383 24.27 -18.38 29.29
N SER A 384 25.09 -19.04 30.08
CA SER A 384 26.53 -18.78 30.11
C SER A 384 27.28 -20.08 30.09
N PHE A 385 28.49 -20.02 29.56
CA PHE A 385 29.39 -21.14 29.48
C PHE A 385 30.74 -20.70 30.03
N ALA A 386 31.29 -21.49 30.95
CA ALA A 386 32.42 -21.07 31.78
C ALA A 386 33.75 -20.95 31.02
N TRP A 387 33.82 -21.46 29.79
CA TRP A 387 35.00 -21.37 28.91
C TRP A 387 34.62 -20.71 27.57
N PRO A 388 35.54 -20.00 26.91
CA PRO A 388 35.34 -19.61 25.52
C PRO A 388 35.18 -20.87 24.65
N LEU A 389 34.07 -20.99 23.91
CA LEU A 389 33.79 -22.15 23.08
C LEU A 389 34.82 -22.29 21.94
N SER A 390 35.48 -21.20 21.53
CA SER A 390 36.61 -21.26 20.58
C SER A 390 37.85 -22.00 21.13
N GLN A 391 37.97 -22.15 22.45
CA GLN A 391 39.07 -22.87 23.11
C GLN A 391 38.70 -24.30 23.50
N VAL A 392 37.43 -24.68 23.31
CA VAL A 392 36.99 -26.05 23.47
C VAL A 392 37.47 -26.86 22.26
N HIS A 393 38.16 -27.96 22.50
CA HIS A 393 38.61 -28.89 21.46
C HIS A 393 37.48 -29.80 21.00
N THR A 394 36.73 -30.33 21.95
CA THR A 394 35.66 -31.30 21.68
C THR A 394 34.54 -31.10 22.69
N LEU A 395 33.32 -30.93 22.18
CA LEU A 395 32.09 -31.00 22.97
C LEU A 395 31.56 -32.44 22.93
N PHE A 396 31.08 -32.93 24.07
CA PHE A 396 30.40 -34.21 24.21
C PHE A 396 28.98 -33.96 24.73
N PRO A 397 28.09 -33.45 23.87
CA PRO A 397 26.71 -33.18 24.26
C PRO A 397 26.06 -34.47 24.74
N GLN A 398 25.41 -34.40 25.91
CA GLN A 398 24.70 -35.52 26.50
C GLN A 398 23.24 -35.15 26.66
N ARG A 399 22.35 -36.02 26.18
CA ARG A 399 20.94 -35.94 26.49
C ARG A 399 20.75 -36.17 27.98
N ARG A 400 20.30 -35.14 28.69
CA ARG A 400 20.09 -35.14 30.13
C ARG A 400 18.77 -35.84 30.48
N TRP A 401 17.71 -35.49 29.78
CA TRP A 401 16.39 -36.09 29.91
C TRP A 401 15.62 -35.96 28.60
N GLU A 402 14.55 -36.73 28.51
CA GLU A 402 13.61 -36.72 27.40
C GLU A 402 12.20 -36.85 27.97
N TYR A 403 11.27 -36.10 27.39
CA TYR A 403 9.86 -36.10 27.76
C TYR A 403 9.06 -36.41 26.50
N HIS A 404 8.19 -37.43 26.58
CA HIS A 404 7.36 -37.88 25.47
C HIS A 404 5.89 -37.68 25.81
N ARG A 405 5.14 -37.13 24.87
CA ARG A 405 3.68 -36.99 24.98
C ARG A 405 3.06 -36.69 23.62
N SER A 406 1.89 -37.22 23.33
CA SER A 406 1.16 -36.85 22.10
C SER A 406 0.53 -35.46 22.19
N GLY A 407 0.60 -34.72 21.09
CA GLY A 407 -0.04 -33.43 20.90
C GLY A 407 0.64 -32.29 21.66
N LEU A 408 1.97 -32.30 21.75
CA LEU A 408 2.72 -31.21 22.38
C LEU A 408 2.58 -29.92 21.59
N ASP A 409 2.30 -28.84 22.31
CA ASP A 409 2.33 -27.47 21.82
C ASP A 409 3.78 -26.96 21.83
N LEU A 410 4.52 -27.22 20.75
CA LEU A 410 5.94 -26.87 20.66
C LEU A 410 6.15 -25.36 20.48
N GLU A 411 5.25 -24.66 19.80
CA GLU A 411 5.28 -23.20 19.63
C GLU A 411 5.02 -22.47 20.95
N GLY A 412 4.17 -23.04 21.81
CA GLY A 412 3.84 -22.52 23.14
C GLY A 412 4.88 -22.78 24.23
N LEU A 413 6.02 -23.43 23.93
CA LEU A 413 7.05 -23.73 24.94
C LEU A 413 7.64 -22.46 25.56
N GLN A 414 7.54 -22.34 26.89
CA GLN A 414 8.02 -21.17 27.61
C GLN A 414 8.80 -21.58 28.87
N VAL A 415 9.97 -20.98 29.08
CA VAL A 415 10.73 -21.15 30.32
C VAL A 415 10.17 -20.23 31.41
N VAL A 416 9.88 -20.78 32.58
CA VAL A 416 9.28 -20.09 33.73
C VAL A 416 10.09 -20.43 34.98
N GLY A 417 11.01 -19.55 35.37
CA GLY A 417 11.95 -19.83 36.46
C GLY A 417 12.77 -21.09 36.17
N GLU A 418 12.60 -22.12 37.01
CA GLU A 418 13.27 -23.43 36.87
C GLU A 418 12.43 -24.48 36.13
N GLY A 419 11.27 -24.08 35.60
CA GLY A 419 10.36 -24.94 34.87
C GLY A 419 10.23 -24.59 33.39
N LEU A 420 9.74 -25.55 32.62
CA LEU A 420 9.32 -25.42 31.24
C LEU A 420 7.80 -25.63 31.20
N LEU A 421 7.06 -24.60 30.83
CA LEU A 421 5.62 -24.69 30.59
C LEU A 421 5.39 -25.41 29.26
N VAL A 422 4.59 -26.46 29.32
CA VAL A 422 4.26 -27.33 28.19
C VAL A 422 2.75 -27.56 28.16
N SER A 423 2.15 -27.53 26.98
CA SER A 423 0.73 -27.79 26.82
C SER A 423 0.45 -28.88 25.79
N THR A 424 -0.71 -29.50 25.95
CA THR A 424 -1.35 -30.44 25.01
C THR A 424 -2.83 -30.06 24.88
N PRO A 425 -3.59 -30.60 23.91
CA PRO A 425 -5.03 -30.36 23.83
C PRO A 425 -5.82 -30.64 25.11
N ILE A 426 -5.31 -31.49 26.01
CA ILE A 426 -6.02 -31.97 27.20
C ILE A 426 -5.33 -31.66 28.54
N ALA A 427 -4.13 -31.08 28.51
CA ALA A 427 -3.35 -30.82 29.72
C ALA A 427 -2.35 -29.68 29.54
N THR A 428 -2.15 -28.90 30.59
CA THR A 428 -1.04 -27.97 30.74
C THR A 428 -0.17 -28.43 31.90
N MET A 429 1.15 -28.48 31.73
CA MET A 429 2.07 -28.93 32.76
C MET A 429 3.28 -28.02 32.89
N MET A 430 3.92 -28.09 34.05
CA MET A 430 5.24 -27.54 34.29
C MET A 430 6.23 -28.68 34.43
N ILE A 431 7.23 -28.72 33.55
CA ILE A 431 8.31 -29.70 33.58
C ILE A 431 9.53 -29.05 34.25
N GLU A 432 10.17 -29.71 35.20
CA GLU A 432 11.43 -29.21 35.76
C GLU A 432 12.54 -29.23 34.72
N LEU A 433 13.19 -28.09 34.46
CA LEU A 433 14.28 -27.99 33.49
C LEU A 433 15.46 -28.88 33.84
N GLU A 434 15.70 -29.09 35.13
CA GLU A 434 16.83 -29.88 35.60
C GLU A 434 16.62 -31.39 35.41
N SER A 435 15.43 -31.91 35.70
CA SER A 435 15.18 -33.35 35.81
C SER A 435 14.34 -33.91 34.66
N GLY A 436 13.61 -33.07 33.93
CA GLY A 436 12.62 -33.49 32.94
C GLY A 436 11.36 -34.09 33.56
N ARG A 437 11.22 -34.03 34.89
CA ARG A 437 10.04 -34.53 35.58
C ARG A 437 8.93 -33.50 35.57
N GLU A 438 7.71 -33.97 35.47
CA GLU A 438 6.52 -33.16 35.66
C GLU A 438 6.45 -32.69 37.12
N ARG A 439 6.56 -31.37 37.34
CA ARG A 439 6.39 -30.74 38.66
C ARG A 439 4.92 -30.74 39.05
N TRP A 440 4.07 -30.33 38.12
CA TRP A 440 2.62 -30.37 38.25
C TRP A 440 1.99 -30.49 36.86
N SER A 441 0.77 -31.00 36.81
CA SER A 441 -0.05 -31.07 35.60
C SER A 441 -1.50 -30.75 35.93
N TRP A 442 -2.12 -30.02 35.02
CA TRP A 442 -3.49 -29.60 35.08
C TRP A 442 -4.27 -30.18 33.90
N THR A 443 -5.13 -31.17 34.18
CA THR A 443 -5.92 -31.90 33.16
C THR A 443 -7.42 -31.60 33.22
N GLU A 444 -7.87 -30.85 34.22
CA GLU A 444 -9.29 -30.54 34.40
C GLU A 444 -9.79 -29.52 33.37
N ALA A 445 -8.91 -28.64 32.89
CA ALA A 445 -9.18 -27.74 31.78
C ALA A 445 -8.80 -28.39 30.45
N ARG A 446 -9.80 -28.72 29.63
CA ARG A 446 -9.57 -29.06 28.22
C ARG A 446 -9.62 -27.79 27.40
N SER A 447 -8.54 -27.53 26.65
CA SER A 447 -8.51 -26.45 25.68
C SER A 447 -9.51 -26.74 24.55
N ALA A 448 -10.02 -25.70 23.90
CA ALA A 448 -10.73 -25.88 22.64
C ALA A 448 -9.82 -26.60 21.62
N VAL A 449 -10.41 -27.53 20.85
CA VAL A 449 -9.70 -28.25 19.78
C VAL A 449 -9.21 -27.22 18.76
N GLY A 450 -7.91 -27.28 18.43
CA GLY A 450 -7.30 -26.39 17.43
C GLY A 450 -6.77 -25.04 17.94
N ALA A 451 -6.77 -24.79 19.26
CA ALA A 451 -6.08 -23.61 19.81
C ALA A 451 -4.56 -23.70 19.58
N GLU A 452 -3.99 -22.70 18.89
CA GLU A 452 -2.55 -22.58 18.66
C GLU A 452 -1.78 -22.42 19.98
N VAL A 453 -2.34 -21.64 20.90
CA VAL A 453 -1.74 -21.36 22.21
C VAL A 453 -2.74 -21.72 23.31
N ARG A 454 -2.31 -22.63 24.19
CA ARG A 454 -3.21 -23.20 25.21
C ARG A 454 -3.00 -22.64 26.62
N ALA A 455 -1.79 -22.15 26.91
CA ALA A 455 -1.44 -21.54 28.18
C ALA A 455 -0.44 -20.39 28.00
N ARG A 456 -0.53 -19.38 28.86
CA ARG A 456 0.39 -18.25 28.90
C ARG A 456 0.72 -17.87 30.34
N VAL A 457 1.89 -17.29 30.57
CA VAL A 457 2.32 -16.86 31.91
C VAL A 457 2.12 -15.35 32.05
N ALA A 458 1.60 -14.91 33.20
CA ALA A 458 1.47 -13.51 33.57
C ALA A 458 1.82 -13.32 35.05
N GLY A 459 2.98 -12.72 35.33
CA GLY A 459 3.51 -12.63 36.69
C GLY A 459 3.65 -14.03 37.34
N PRO A 460 3.05 -14.28 38.53
CA PRO A 460 3.10 -15.57 39.20
C PRO A 460 2.08 -16.60 38.65
N TRP A 461 1.31 -16.25 37.62
CA TRP A 461 0.18 -17.04 37.15
C TRP A 461 0.45 -17.75 35.82
N VAL A 462 0.01 -19.00 35.71
CA VAL A 462 -0.25 -19.66 34.42
C VAL A 462 -1.73 -19.55 34.11
N VAL A 463 -2.05 -18.84 33.03
CA VAL A 463 -3.42 -18.62 32.55
C VAL A 463 -3.74 -19.66 31.49
N VAL A 464 -4.86 -20.36 31.67
CA VAL A 464 -5.37 -21.37 30.73
C VAL A 464 -6.81 -21.05 30.35
N THR A 465 -7.17 -21.35 29.10
CA THR A 465 -8.57 -21.34 28.64
C THR A 465 -9.20 -22.72 28.74
N GLU A 466 -10.37 -22.75 29.36
CA GLU A 466 -11.31 -23.87 29.37
C GLU A 466 -12.35 -23.68 28.24
N GLY A 467 -13.05 -24.76 27.89
CA GLY A 467 -14.21 -24.70 27.00
C GLY A 467 -15.24 -23.62 27.40
N GLU A 468 -16.01 -23.15 26.41
CA GLU A 468 -17.03 -22.09 26.56
C GLU A 468 -16.49 -20.70 26.98
N GLY A 469 -15.19 -20.44 26.78
CA GLY A 469 -14.59 -19.13 27.01
C GLY A 469 -14.44 -18.80 28.51
N LYS A 470 -14.15 -19.81 29.32
CA LYS A 470 -13.77 -19.62 30.72
C LYS A 470 -12.25 -19.59 30.84
N VAL A 471 -11.72 -18.68 31.64
CA VAL A 471 -10.28 -18.61 31.94
C VAL A 471 -10.01 -18.98 33.39
N ARG A 472 -8.87 -19.61 33.62
CA ARG A 472 -8.37 -19.98 34.95
C ARG A 472 -6.93 -19.54 35.08
N TRP A 473 -6.54 -19.12 36.27
CA TRP A 473 -5.15 -18.87 36.62
C TRP A 473 -4.70 -19.85 37.71
N LEU A 474 -3.56 -20.47 37.45
CA LEU A 474 -2.87 -21.42 38.31
C LEU A 474 -1.63 -20.73 38.86
N ASP A 475 -1.27 -21.02 40.11
CA ASP A 475 0.05 -20.63 40.61
C ASP A 475 1.15 -21.33 39.79
N ALA A 476 2.04 -20.56 39.16
CA ALA A 476 3.03 -21.10 38.22
C ALA A 476 3.99 -22.11 38.87
N THR A 477 4.21 -21.98 40.19
CA THR A 477 5.15 -22.84 40.92
C THR A 477 4.52 -24.18 41.29
N SER A 478 3.30 -24.16 41.82
CA SER A 478 2.62 -25.32 42.40
C SER A 478 1.55 -25.95 41.51
N GLY A 479 1.05 -25.23 40.51
CA GLY A 479 -0.07 -25.64 39.66
C GLY A 479 -1.43 -25.56 40.35
N VAL A 480 -1.48 -25.07 41.60
CA VAL A 480 -2.73 -24.96 42.35
C VAL A 480 -3.60 -23.86 41.73
N PRO A 481 -4.88 -24.13 41.44
CA PRO A 481 -5.78 -23.13 40.88
C PRO A 481 -6.09 -22.05 41.90
N ALA A 482 -5.81 -20.79 41.55
CA ALA A 482 -6.09 -19.65 42.41
C ALA A 482 -7.46 -19.02 42.13
N GLY A 483 -7.99 -19.15 40.90
CA GLY A 483 -9.33 -18.68 40.58
C GLY A 483 -9.69 -18.87 39.11
N SER A 484 -10.93 -18.52 38.75
CA SER A 484 -11.41 -18.58 37.37
C SER A 484 -12.48 -17.53 37.10
N ALA A 485 -12.65 -17.14 35.84
CA ALA A 485 -13.67 -16.22 35.38
C ALA A 485 -14.30 -16.69 34.06
N ALA A 486 -15.62 -16.52 33.91
CA ALA A 486 -16.32 -16.79 32.66
C ALA A 486 -16.27 -15.55 31.76
N LEU A 487 -15.55 -15.63 30.64
CA LEU A 487 -15.44 -14.53 29.68
C LEU A 487 -16.60 -14.52 28.67
N GLY A 488 -17.20 -15.69 28.45
CA GLY A 488 -18.40 -15.89 27.62
C GLY A 488 -18.12 -16.73 26.37
N THR A 489 -19.18 -17.27 25.78
CA THR A 489 -19.07 -18.12 24.59
C THR A 489 -18.45 -17.38 23.41
N GLY A 490 -17.63 -18.09 22.64
CA GLY A 490 -16.92 -17.54 21.49
C GLY A 490 -15.82 -16.53 21.84
N PHE A 491 -15.27 -16.54 23.07
CA PHE A 491 -14.12 -15.69 23.41
C PHE A 491 -12.91 -15.97 22.50
N GLY A 492 -12.66 -17.22 22.13
CA GLY A 492 -11.50 -17.63 21.33
C GLY A 492 -10.40 -18.27 22.18
N ALA A 493 -9.29 -18.62 21.54
CA ALA A 493 -8.08 -19.11 22.19
C ALA A 493 -7.29 -17.93 22.80
N LEU A 494 -6.41 -18.22 23.77
CA LEU A 494 -5.51 -17.21 24.31
C LEU A 494 -4.53 -16.75 23.24
N GLN A 495 -4.39 -15.43 23.09
CA GLN A 495 -3.32 -14.84 22.28
C GLN A 495 -2.26 -14.23 23.19
N GLU A 496 -2.68 -13.32 24.07
CA GLU A 496 -1.80 -12.61 25.01
C GLU A 496 -2.47 -12.37 26.37
N VAL A 497 -1.66 -12.25 27.42
CA VAL A 497 -2.11 -12.00 28.80
C VAL A 497 -1.15 -11.06 29.52
N ALA A 498 -1.69 -10.24 30.43
CA ALA A 498 -0.89 -9.40 31.32
C ALA A 498 -1.54 -9.29 32.70
N TYR A 499 -0.72 -9.35 33.74
CA TYR A 499 -1.15 -9.17 35.12
C TYR A 499 -0.65 -7.84 35.67
N TYR A 500 -1.56 -6.97 36.08
CA TYR A 500 -1.27 -5.68 36.72
C TYR A 500 -1.50 -5.82 38.23
N ALA A 501 -0.42 -6.18 38.95
CA ALA A 501 -0.47 -6.44 40.39
C ALA A 501 -0.98 -5.26 41.21
N SER A 502 -0.66 -4.02 40.80
CA SER A 502 -1.11 -2.79 41.47
C SER A 502 -2.63 -2.57 41.41
N GLU A 503 -3.32 -3.19 40.45
CA GLU A 503 -4.77 -3.05 40.23
C GLU A 503 -5.55 -4.34 40.50
N ASP A 504 -4.87 -5.42 40.91
CA ASP A 504 -5.42 -6.78 41.01
C ASP A 504 -6.14 -7.21 39.72
N LEU A 505 -5.51 -6.96 38.57
CA LEU A 505 -6.15 -7.07 37.26
C LEU A 505 -5.38 -8.00 36.31
N LEU A 506 -6.04 -9.04 35.80
CA LEU A 506 -5.53 -9.85 34.69
C LEU A 506 -6.29 -9.48 33.42
N VAL A 507 -5.55 -8.99 32.43
CA VAL A 507 -6.07 -8.70 31.10
C VAL A 507 -5.74 -9.86 30.18
N VAL A 508 -6.76 -10.35 29.49
CA VAL A 508 -6.69 -11.50 28.60
C VAL A 508 -7.18 -11.07 27.22
N ALA A 509 -6.38 -11.33 26.19
CA ALA A 509 -6.72 -11.10 24.79
C ALA A 509 -6.81 -12.43 24.03
N SER A 510 -7.76 -12.52 23.11
CA SER A 510 -7.98 -13.69 22.28
C SER A 510 -7.70 -13.44 20.80
N ASP A 511 -7.45 -14.53 20.09
CA ASP A 511 -7.26 -14.55 18.64
C ASP A 511 -8.53 -14.19 17.85
N GLN A 512 -9.68 -14.14 18.50
CA GLN A 512 -10.99 -13.78 17.91
C GLN A 512 -11.37 -12.31 18.13
N GLY A 513 -10.38 -11.44 18.40
CA GLY A 513 -10.62 -10.00 18.50
C GLY A 513 -11.31 -9.56 19.80
N LYS A 514 -11.24 -10.36 20.86
CA LYS A 514 -11.85 -10.06 22.16
C LYS A 514 -10.80 -9.85 23.24
N ILE A 515 -11.05 -8.90 24.12
CA ILE A 515 -10.22 -8.62 25.29
C ILE A 515 -11.13 -8.52 26.51
N ALA A 516 -10.69 -9.06 27.64
CA ALA A 516 -11.38 -8.92 28.91
C ALA A 516 -10.37 -8.66 30.03
N ALA A 517 -10.76 -7.86 31.01
CA ALA A 517 -10.00 -7.71 32.23
C ALA A 517 -10.75 -8.26 33.43
N VAL A 518 -10.06 -9.04 34.26
CA VAL A 518 -10.59 -9.82 35.36
C VAL A 518 -9.96 -9.34 36.66
N GLU A 519 -10.79 -9.03 37.65
CA GLU A 519 -10.36 -8.80 39.03
C GLU A 519 -10.01 -10.16 39.67
N LEU A 520 -8.74 -10.37 40.02
CA LEU A 520 -8.25 -11.69 40.44
C LEU A 520 -8.84 -12.15 41.77
N SER A 521 -8.91 -11.26 42.75
CA SER A 521 -9.44 -11.58 44.09
C SER A 521 -10.90 -12.02 44.09
N ARG A 522 -11.69 -11.61 43.08
CA ARG A 522 -13.13 -11.93 42.98
C ARG A 522 -13.49 -12.83 41.80
N GLY A 523 -12.61 -12.96 40.81
CA GLY A 523 -12.89 -13.64 39.55
C GLY A 523 -14.01 -13.01 38.73
N VAL A 524 -14.19 -11.70 38.85
CA VAL A 524 -15.23 -10.94 38.14
C VAL A 524 -14.61 -10.15 36.99
N VAL A 525 -15.26 -10.18 35.83
CA VAL A 525 -14.85 -9.39 34.67
C VAL A 525 -15.19 -7.91 34.92
N ARG A 526 -14.17 -7.05 34.99
CA ARG A 526 -14.33 -5.60 35.15
C ARG A 526 -14.82 -4.94 33.87
N TRP A 527 -14.23 -5.31 32.73
CA TRP A 527 -14.59 -4.78 31.43
C TRP A 527 -14.34 -5.80 30.31
N ARG A 528 -14.99 -5.59 29.16
CA ARG A 528 -14.80 -6.35 27.92
C ARG A 528 -14.68 -5.40 26.74
N PHE A 529 -13.83 -5.76 25.79
CA PHE A 529 -13.67 -5.10 24.51
C PHE A 529 -13.80 -6.14 23.38
N GLY A 530 -14.40 -5.74 22.27
CA GLY A 530 -14.53 -6.58 21.08
C GLY A 530 -14.33 -5.75 19.81
N ALA A 531 -13.45 -6.21 18.92
CA ALA A 531 -13.17 -5.58 17.63
C ALA A 531 -14.23 -5.89 16.54
N GLY A 532 -15.39 -6.43 16.93
CA GLY A 532 -16.44 -6.87 15.99
C GLY A 532 -16.11 -8.24 15.39
N PRO A 533 -16.26 -8.44 14.06
CA PRO A 533 -15.92 -9.70 13.38
C PRO A 533 -14.42 -9.90 13.16
N ALA A 534 -13.62 -8.89 13.48
CA ALA A 534 -12.17 -8.86 13.28
C ALA A 534 -11.41 -9.83 14.19
N ARG A 535 -10.31 -10.42 13.69
CA ARG A 535 -9.31 -11.14 14.51
C ARG A 535 -8.16 -10.22 14.84
N PHE A 536 -7.44 -10.51 15.93
CA PHE A 536 -6.20 -9.81 16.24
C PHE A 536 -5.01 -10.50 15.58
N SER A 537 -4.23 -9.77 14.79
CA SER A 537 -2.95 -10.22 14.26
C SER A 537 -1.78 -9.99 15.23
N GLY A 538 -2.00 -9.21 16.29
CA GLY A 538 -1.07 -9.10 17.40
C GLY A 538 -1.59 -8.19 18.50
N VAL A 539 -1.17 -8.47 19.73
CA VAL A 539 -1.50 -7.70 20.93
C VAL A 539 -0.20 -7.44 21.69
N LEU A 540 -0.07 -6.25 22.24
CA LEU A 540 1.11 -5.79 22.97
C LEU A 540 0.67 -5.03 24.22
N PHE A 541 1.25 -5.41 25.35
CA PHE A 541 1.16 -4.65 26.60
C PHE A 541 2.44 -3.82 26.77
N ASP A 542 2.31 -2.50 26.79
CA ASP A 542 3.41 -1.53 26.93
C ASP A 542 3.09 -0.59 28.09
N GLY A 543 3.41 -1.05 29.30
CA GLY A 543 3.08 -0.38 30.56
C GLY A 543 1.59 -0.01 30.67
N PRO A 544 1.25 1.30 30.67
CA PRO A 544 -0.12 1.76 30.80
C PRO A 544 -0.94 1.62 29.52
N LEU A 545 -0.41 1.07 28.44
CA LEU A 545 -1.13 0.88 27.19
C LEU A 545 -1.31 -0.60 26.85
N LEU A 546 -2.48 -0.94 26.32
CA LEU A 546 -2.71 -2.16 25.58
C LEU A 546 -2.89 -1.78 24.12
N CYS A 547 -1.96 -2.18 23.25
CA CYS A 547 -2.05 -1.98 21.81
C CYS A 547 -2.46 -3.28 21.12
N ALA A 548 -3.38 -3.22 20.17
CA ALA A 548 -3.79 -4.37 19.38
C ALA A 548 -3.88 -4.00 17.90
N ARG A 549 -3.61 -4.98 17.04
CA ARG A 549 -3.79 -4.85 15.60
C ARG A 549 -4.80 -5.88 15.12
N THR A 550 -5.73 -5.46 14.27
CA THR A 550 -6.69 -6.35 13.64
C THR A 550 -6.22 -6.83 12.27
N THR A 551 -6.72 -7.99 11.84
CA THR A 551 -6.46 -8.59 10.52
C THR A 551 -6.91 -7.69 9.36
N GLU A 552 -7.91 -6.86 9.58
CA GLU A 552 -8.45 -5.92 8.60
C GLU A 552 -7.59 -4.67 8.49
N GLY A 553 -6.61 -4.46 9.36
CA GLY A 553 -5.71 -3.31 9.29
C GLY A 553 -6.08 -2.14 10.18
N GLN A 554 -6.72 -2.38 11.33
CA GLN A 554 -6.86 -1.37 12.38
C GLN A 554 -5.75 -1.55 13.42
N LEU A 555 -5.17 -0.45 13.89
CA LEU A 555 -4.31 -0.39 15.06
C LEU A 555 -5.05 0.39 16.14
N LEU A 556 -5.10 -0.11 17.36
CA LEU A 556 -5.84 0.50 18.46
C LEU A 556 -5.05 0.45 19.76
N ALA A 557 -5.17 1.49 20.58
CA ALA A 557 -4.70 1.49 21.95
C ALA A 557 -5.86 1.66 22.93
N LEU A 558 -5.82 0.86 23.98
CA LEU A 558 -6.80 0.77 25.04
C LEU A 558 -6.12 1.06 26.38
N SER A 559 -6.89 1.59 27.34
CA SER A 559 -6.48 1.57 28.75
C SER A 559 -6.60 0.14 29.29
N PRO A 560 -5.54 -0.48 29.84
CA PRO A 560 -5.63 -1.78 30.50
C PRO A 560 -6.57 -1.76 31.70
N LYS A 561 -6.75 -0.60 32.36
CA LYS A 561 -7.56 -0.46 33.56
C LYS A 561 -9.06 -0.42 33.28
N SER A 562 -9.49 0.30 32.24
CA SER A 562 -10.92 0.52 31.94
C SER A 562 -11.40 -0.14 30.65
N GLY A 563 -10.52 -0.47 29.71
CA GLY A 563 -10.87 -0.96 28.38
C GLY A 563 -11.32 0.15 27.42
N ASP A 564 -11.17 1.42 27.81
CA ASP A 564 -11.52 2.55 26.94
C ASP A 564 -10.53 2.65 25.78
N VAL A 565 -11.05 2.87 24.56
CA VAL A 565 -10.23 3.15 23.38
C VAL A 565 -9.65 4.55 23.53
N LEU A 566 -8.34 4.64 23.71
CA LEU A 566 -7.63 5.91 23.78
C LEU A 566 -7.47 6.50 22.38
N TRP A 567 -7.02 5.66 21.44
CA TRP A 567 -6.92 6.01 20.03
C TRP A 567 -7.06 4.76 19.17
N ARG A 568 -7.37 4.97 17.90
CA ARG A 568 -7.49 3.95 16.86
C ARG A 568 -7.10 4.58 15.55
N VAL A 569 -6.37 3.87 14.69
CA VAL A 569 -5.97 4.34 13.36
C VAL A 569 -6.02 3.20 12.34
N ARG A 570 -6.29 3.54 11.08
CA ARG A 570 -6.24 2.60 9.96
C ARG A 570 -4.81 2.56 9.39
N VAL A 571 -4.22 1.38 9.39
CA VAL A 571 -2.85 1.15 8.90
C VAL A 571 -2.81 0.48 7.51
N GLY A 572 -3.94 -0.06 7.05
CA GLY A 572 -4.05 -0.80 5.77
C GLY A 572 -4.10 -2.33 5.95
N SER A 573 -4.60 -3.05 4.95
CA SER A 573 -4.91 -4.49 5.06
C SER A 573 -3.70 -5.41 4.90
N HIS A 574 -3.86 -6.67 5.35
CA HIS A 574 -2.96 -7.82 5.19
C HIS A 574 -1.54 -7.66 5.77
N SER A 575 -1.39 -8.11 7.01
CA SER A 575 -0.10 -8.55 7.54
C SER A 575 -0.29 -9.67 8.55
N GLU A 576 0.54 -10.70 8.46
CA GLU A 576 0.69 -11.69 9.53
C GLU A 576 1.48 -11.13 10.72
N THR A 577 2.21 -10.02 10.54
CA THR A 577 2.97 -9.39 11.60
C THR A 577 2.10 -8.45 12.42
N GLY A 578 2.10 -8.66 13.74
CA GLY A 578 1.42 -7.81 14.72
C GLY A 578 2.02 -6.41 14.85
N VAL A 579 1.72 -5.74 15.97
CA VAL A 579 2.36 -4.46 16.34
C VAL A 579 3.66 -4.74 17.09
N SER A 580 4.69 -3.92 16.85
CA SER A 580 5.95 -3.95 17.60
C SER A 580 6.19 -2.63 18.31
N ALA A 581 6.68 -2.65 19.55
CA ALA A 581 7.19 -1.45 20.21
C ALA A 581 8.72 -1.45 20.26
N HIS A 582 9.31 -0.31 19.98
CA HIS A 582 10.75 -0.11 20.09
C HIS A 582 11.07 1.37 20.32
N GLN A 583 11.95 1.66 21.28
CA GLN A 583 12.40 3.03 21.63
C GLN A 583 11.25 4.06 21.72
N GLY A 584 10.14 3.69 22.37
CA GLY A 584 9.00 4.60 22.60
C GLY A 584 8.12 4.88 21.37
N ARG A 585 8.18 4.02 20.35
CA ARG A 585 7.33 4.10 19.15
C ARG A 585 6.67 2.75 18.87
N TYR A 586 5.49 2.80 18.27
CA TYR A 586 4.83 1.62 17.73
C TYR A 586 5.04 1.51 16.23
N TYR A 587 5.26 0.30 15.76
CA TYR A 587 5.54 -0.02 14.37
C TYR A 587 4.52 -1.01 13.84
N ALA A 588 4.00 -0.71 12.66
CA ALA A 588 3.13 -1.59 11.89
C ALA A 588 3.71 -1.77 10.49
N ILE A 589 3.74 -3.02 10.02
CA ILE A 589 4.12 -3.36 8.64
C ILE A 589 2.88 -3.82 7.91
N THR A 590 2.56 -3.19 6.79
CA THR A 590 1.41 -3.55 5.95
C THR A 590 1.92 -3.99 4.58
N HIS A 591 1.21 -4.91 3.96
CA HIS A 591 1.59 -5.41 2.65
C HIS A 591 0.52 -5.06 1.63
N ASP A 592 0.97 -4.78 0.43
CA ASP A 592 0.13 -4.58 -0.74
C ASP A 592 0.13 -5.90 -1.55
N PRO A 593 -0.94 -6.73 -1.45
CA PRO A 593 -1.01 -8.01 -2.16
C PRO A 593 -0.90 -7.89 -3.68
N HIS A 594 -1.15 -6.72 -4.26
CA HIS A 594 -1.18 -6.54 -5.71
C HIS A 594 0.12 -5.95 -6.25
N HIS A 595 0.71 -4.98 -5.55
CA HIS A 595 1.94 -4.30 -6.00
C HIS A 595 3.24 -4.93 -5.48
N ARG A 596 3.16 -6.05 -4.73
CA ARG A 596 4.29 -6.69 -4.05
C ARG A 596 5.16 -5.68 -3.29
N GLY A 597 4.53 -4.68 -2.68
CA GLY A 597 5.17 -3.63 -1.90
C GLY A 597 4.79 -3.74 -0.43
N SER A 598 5.67 -3.28 0.46
CA SER A 598 5.40 -3.25 1.89
C SER A 598 5.51 -1.83 2.41
N THR A 599 4.72 -1.48 3.41
CA THR A 599 4.77 -0.16 4.05
C THR A 599 5.07 -0.33 5.52
N ILE A 600 6.10 0.34 6.01
CA ILE A 600 6.42 0.43 7.44
C ILE A 600 5.90 1.78 7.94
N GLN A 601 5.12 1.74 9.01
CA GLN A 601 4.55 2.93 9.63
C GLN A 601 4.93 2.98 11.10
N ALA A 602 5.36 4.16 11.56
CA ALA A 602 5.67 4.42 12.95
C ALA A 602 4.62 5.36 13.56
N TYR A 603 4.23 5.10 14.82
CA TYR A 603 3.20 5.82 15.55
C TYR A 603 3.66 6.20 16.95
N TYR A 604 3.20 7.36 17.43
CA TYR A 604 3.35 7.76 18.83
C TYR A 604 2.39 6.94 19.71
N PRO A 605 2.90 6.15 20.68
CA PRO A 605 2.10 5.21 21.46
C PRO A 605 0.93 5.84 22.21
N PHE A 606 1.08 7.08 22.68
CA PHE A 606 0.07 7.72 23.52
C PHE A 606 -0.94 8.58 22.75
N THR A 607 -0.72 8.84 21.47
CA THR A 607 -1.62 9.71 20.66
C THR A 607 -2.22 9.01 19.46
N GLY A 608 -1.59 7.93 18.97
CA GLY A 608 -1.96 7.26 17.72
C GLY A 608 -1.53 8.00 16.47
N ARG A 609 -0.85 9.15 16.60
CA ARG A 609 -0.41 9.95 15.44
C ARG A 609 0.78 9.30 14.75
N SER A 610 0.76 9.30 13.43
CA SER A 610 1.90 8.84 12.63
C SER A 610 3.13 9.74 12.87
N VAL A 611 4.27 9.10 13.12
CA VAL A 611 5.58 9.75 13.16
C VAL A 611 6.13 9.88 11.75
N TRP A 612 6.11 8.77 11.00
CA TRP A 612 6.55 8.68 9.62
C TRP A 612 6.02 7.39 8.98
N GLN A 613 6.11 7.33 7.66
CA GLN A 613 5.81 6.17 6.84
C GLN A 613 6.92 5.96 5.80
N LEU A 614 7.31 4.71 5.58
CA LEU A 614 8.30 4.31 4.59
C LEU A 614 7.74 3.18 3.72
N ARG A 615 7.63 3.41 2.41
CA ARG A 615 7.29 2.38 1.42
C ARG A 615 8.56 1.65 1.00
N LEU A 616 8.52 0.32 1.03
CA LEU A 616 9.56 -0.58 0.55
C LEU A 616 9.13 -1.19 -0.78
N ASN A 617 10.09 -1.30 -1.68
CA ASN A 617 9.92 -1.98 -2.95
C ASN A 617 10.21 -3.48 -2.77
N GLY A 618 9.15 -4.26 -2.55
CA GLY A 618 9.22 -5.69 -2.25
C GLY A 618 8.36 -6.09 -1.04
N TRP A 619 8.19 -7.40 -0.86
CA TRP A 619 7.40 -7.99 0.22
C TRP A 619 8.27 -8.25 1.45
N VAL A 620 7.88 -7.77 2.64
CA VAL A 620 8.58 -8.13 3.88
C VAL A 620 8.29 -9.61 4.18
N CYS A 621 9.28 -10.47 3.91
CA CYS A 621 9.11 -11.92 3.90
C CYS A 621 9.54 -12.58 5.21
N GLY A 622 9.75 -11.81 6.28
CA GLY A 622 10.25 -12.30 7.57
C GLY A 622 10.07 -11.30 8.70
N PRO A 623 10.29 -11.73 9.95
CA PRO A 623 10.07 -10.87 11.11
C PRO A 623 11.06 -9.68 11.13
N PRO A 624 10.58 -8.45 11.43
CA PRO A 624 11.46 -7.31 11.63
C PRO A 624 12.35 -7.50 12.87
N SER A 625 13.60 -7.03 12.78
CA SER A 625 14.55 -7.03 13.90
C SER A 625 14.88 -5.60 14.29
N TYR A 626 14.46 -5.21 15.50
CA TYR A 626 14.77 -3.90 16.08
C TYR A 626 16.03 -4.02 16.95
N ILE A 627 17.11 -3.37 16.53
CA ILE A 627 18.42 -3.47 17.18
C ILE A 627 19.00 -2.07 17.35
N ASP A 628 19.02 -1.57 18.59
CA ASP A 628 19.44 -0.19 18.89
C ASP A 628 18.68 0.81 18.00
N GLN A 629 19.36 1.71 17.27
CA GLN A 629 18.70 2.65 16.35
C GLN A 629 18.28 2.04 15.00
N TRP A 630 18.45 0.74 14.78
CA TRP A 630 18.24 0.09 13.49
C TRP A 630 17.00 -0.80 13.46
N LEU A 631 16.25 -0.71 12.37
CA LEU A 631 15.29 -1.72 11.95
C LEU A 631 15.87 -2.48 10.76
N VAL A 632 16.05 -3.80 10.93
CA VAL A 632 16.48 -4.70 9.86
C VAL A 632 15.28 -5.54 9.43
N VAL A 633 14.94 -5.49 8.14
CA VAL A 633 13.81 -6.23 7.56
C VAL A 633 14.25 -7.02 6.33
N PRO A 634 13.90 -8.31 6.23
CA PRO A 634 14.08 -9.08 5.00
C PRO A 634 12.97 -8.74 4.00
N VAL A 635 13.35 -8.36 2.79
CA VAL A 635 12.47 -7.95 1.71
C VAL A 635 12.71 -8.86 0.50
N GLU A 636 11.65 -9.53 0.03
CA GLU A 636 11.65 -10.34 -1.19
C GLU A 636 11.19 -9.51 -2.38
N ARG A 637 11.94 -9.59 -3.47
CA ARG A 637 11.56 -9.04 -4.77
C ARG A 637 12.06 -9.94 -5.90
N HIS A 638 11.14 -10.39 -6.75
CA HIS A 638 11.44 -11.24 -7.92
C HIS A 638 12.27 -12.50 -7.61
N GLY A 639 12.02 -13.13 -6.46
CA GLY A 639 12.72 -14.32 -5.99
C GLY A 639 14.03 -14.06 -5.26
N GLN A 640 14.44 -12.79 -5.14
CA GLN A 640 15.64 -12.40 -4.42
C GLN A 640 15.27 -11.80 -3.06
N VAL A 641 15.89 -12.29 -1.99
CA VAL A 641 15.70 -11.76 -0.63
C VAL A 641 16.87 -10.87 -0.26
N THR A 642 16.55 -9.66 0.17
CA THR A 642 17.51 -8.62 0.56
C THR A 642 17.21 -8.15 1.98
N LEU A 643 18.22 -8.01 2.82
CA LEU A 643 18.08 -7.30 4.10
C LEU A 643 18.14 -5.81 3.86
N CYS A 644 17.14 -5.07 4.31
CA CYS A 644 17.13 -3.61 4.34
C CYS A 644 17.39 -3.13 5.77
N GLY A 645 18.40 -2.28 5.95
CA GLY A 645 18.65 -1.56 7.20
C GLY A 645 18.08 -0.16 7.16
N ILE A 646 17.27 0.19 8.16
CA ILE A 646 16.57 1.47 8.27
C ILE A 646 16.97 2.12 9.60
N ALA A 647 17.56 3.32 9.54
CA ALA A 647 17.87 4.11 10.72
C ALA A 647 16.59 4.77 11.28
N LEU A 648 16.18 4.38 12.48
CA LEU A 648 14.93 4.80 13.12
C LEU A 648 15.00 6.21 13.73
N GLU A 649 16.20 6.67 14.08
CA GLU A 649 16.42 8.00 14.67
C GLU A 649 16.47 9.13 13.62
N ALA A 650 16.53 8.79 12.33
CA ALA A 650 16.50 9.78 11.26
C ALA A 650 15.18 10.57 11.23
N VAL A 651 15.25 11.85 10.86
CA VAL A 651 14.07 12.74 10.75
C VAL A 651 13.07 12.20 9.72
N GLN A 652 13.58 11.65 8.62
CA GLN A 652 12.81 10.94 7.60
C GLN A 652 13.53 9.61 7.32
N PRO A 653 13.12 8.51 7.96
CA PRO A 653 13.76 7.22 7.76
C PRO A 653 13.66 6.76 6.30
N GLN A 654 14.77 6.27 5.79
CA GLN A 654 14.90 5.67 4.47
C GLN A 654 15.70 4.37 4.61
N VAL A 655 15.65 3.53 3.58
CA VAL A 655 16.56 2.38 3.49
C VAL A 655 17.98 2.93 3.40
N SER A 656 18.76 2.74 4.47
CA SER A 656 20.11 3.29 4.61
C SER A 656 21.15 2.39 3.95
N TRP A 657 20.92 1.08 3.98
CA TRP A 657 21.73 0.07 3.30
C TRP A 657 20.90 -1.16 2.94
N THR A 658 21.38 -1.92 1.97
CA THR A 658 20.80 -3.19 1.54
C THR A 658 21.89 -4.27 1.47
N LEU A 659 21.54 -5.51 1.81
CA LEU A 659 22.43 -6.67 1.75
C LEU A 659 21.69 -7.87 1.15
N ASP A 660 22.19 -8.38 0.02
CA ASP A 660 21.60 -9.52 -0.67
C ASP A 660 21.92 -10.83 0.05
N LEU A 661 20.89 -11.65 0.31
CA LEU A 661 21.02 -13.03 0.79
C LEU A 661 21.05 -13.97 -0.42
N LEU A 662 22.11 -14.77 -0.55
CA LEU A 662 22.41 -15.49 -1.79
C LEU A 662 21.58 -16.76 -1.98
N SER A 663 20.94 -17.27 -0.93
CA SER A 663 20.34 -18.61 -0.93
C SER A 663 19.01 -18.72 -0.18
N ALA A 664 18.15 -17.70 -0.20
CA ALA A 664 16.80 -17.85 0.36
C ALA A 664 15.93 -18.77 -0.53
N GLY A 665 15.19 -19.68 0.11
CA GLY A 665 14.31 -20.68 -0.50
C GLY A 665 12.83 -20.41 -0.21
N LEU A 666 12.16 -21.39 0.38
CA LEU A 666 10.70 -21.37 0.67
C LEU A 666 10.37 -20.79 2.04
N TYR A 667 11.26 -20.93 3.04
CA TYR A 667 11.04 -20.44 4.39
C TYR A 667 11.70 -19.08 4.63
N ARG A 668 11.20 -18.38 5.66
CA ARG A 668 11.63 -17.03 6.03
C ARG A 668 13.06 -17.05 6.61
N PRO A 669 13.90 -16.03 6.36
CA PRO A 669 15.15 -15.86 7.10
C PRO A 669 14.91 -15.69 8.61
N THR A 670 15.90 -16.05 9.43
CA THR A 670 15.82 -15.82 10.88
C THR A 670 15.78 -14.33 11.20
N ARG A 671 15.35 -13.98 12.43
CA ARG A 671 15.62 -12.62 12.96
C ARG A 671 17.12 -12.34 12.94
N ALA A 672 17.49 -11.07 12.75
CA ALA A 672 18.86 -10.64 12.88
C ALA A 672 19.27 -10.70 14.36
N LEU A 673 20.17 -11.63 14.67
CA LEU A 673 20.75 -11.76 15.99
C LEU A 673 21.77 -10.64 16.20
N ALA A 674 21.51 -9.76 17.17
CA ALA A 674 22.40 -8.67 17.54
C ALA A 674 23.61 -9.21 18.32
N VAL A 675 24.82 -8.86 17.88
CA VAL A 675 26.07 -9.25 18.54
C VAL A 675 27.07 -8.11 18.58
N MET A 676 27.87 -8.04 19.65
CA MET A 676 28.95 -7.07 19.79
C MET A 676 30.29 -7.71 19.45
N LEU A 677 30.96 -7.23 18.40
CA LEU A 677 32.27 -7.72 17.97
C LEU A 677 33.25 -6.55 17.96
N GLU A 678 34.32 -6.64 18.77
CA GLU A 678 35.36 -5.60 18.86
C GLU A 678 34.80 -4.19 19.13
N GLY A 679 33.72 -4.11 19.90
CA GLY A 679 33.04 -2.84 20.23
C GLY A 679 32.11 -2.30 19.15
N VAL A 680 31.87 -3.06 18.08
CA VAL A 680 30.97 -2.70 16.98
C VAL A 680 29.78 -3.65 16.92
N LEU A 681 28.58 -3.09 16.75
CA LEU A 681 27.33 -3.84 16.67
C LEU A 681 27.16 -4.46 15.28
N HIS A 682 26.94 -5.77 15.25
CA HIS A 682 26.71 -6.57 14.05
C HIS A 682 25.38 -7.31 14.16
N GLY A 683 24.79 -7.64 13.01
CA GLY A 683 23.67 -8.56 12.88
C GLY A 683 24.14 -9.88 12.26
N ILE A 684 23.56 -10.99 12.71
CA ILE A 684 23.73 -12.30 12.08
C ILE A 684 22.37 -12.84 11.67
N VAL A 685 22.21 -13.21 10.40
CA VAL A 685 20.99 -13.82 9.84
C VAL A 685 21.33 -15.15 9.20
N ARG A 686 20.40 -16.12 9.31
CA ARG A 686 20.46 -17.40 8.60
C ARG A 686 19.29 -17.56 7.63
N THR A 687 19.58 -17.95 6.39
CA THR A 687 18.56 -18.36 5.42
C THR A 687 18.10 -19.79 5.70
N ASP A 688 16.95 -20.15 5.15
CA ASP A 688 16.42 -21.50 5.17
C ASP A 688 17.22 -22.51 4.34
N ARG A 689 18.22 -22.07 3.58
CA ARG A 689 19.26 -22.93 2.99
C ARG A 689 20.59 -22.85 3.75
N ALA A 690 20.54 -22.53 5.04
CA ALA A 690 21.68 -22.55 5.95
C ALA A 690 22.83 -21.57 5.62
N GLU A 691 22.65 -20.61 4.70
CA GLU A 691 23.60 -19.51 4.57
C GLU A 691 23.51 -18.64 5.82
N MET A 692 24.66 -18.35 6.42
CA MET A 692 24.77 -17.41 7.52
C MET A 692 25.60 -16.21 7.07
N THR A 693 25.05 -15.01 7.28
CA THR A 693 25.75 -13.76 7.00
C THR A 693 25.84 -12.94 8.28
N CYS A 694 27.06 -12.53 8.62
CA CYS A 694 27.35 -11.54 9.65
C CYS A 694 27.72 -10.22 8.99
N PHE A 695 27.03 -9.15 9.38
CA PHE A 695 27.16 -7.83 8.79
C PHE A 695 27.18 -6.75 9.86
N ARG A 696 27.88 -5.66 9.60
CA ARG A 696 27.88 -4.48 10.47
C ARG A 696 26.54 -3.76 10.33
N LEU A 697 25.91 -3.40 11.45
CA LEU A 697 24.58 -2.78 11.41
C LEU A 697 24.57 -1.35 10.86
N ALA A 698 25.70 -0.64 10.93
CA ALA A 698 25.80 0.75 10.52
C ALA A 698 25.68 0.96 9.01
N ASP A 699 26.15 0.00 8.21
CA ASP A 699 26.34 0.15 6.76
C ASP A 699 26.04 -1.14 5.97
N GLY A 700 25.72 -2.25 6.64
CA GLY A 700 25.50 -3.54 6.00
C GLY A 700 26.77 -4.22 5.50
N GLU A 701 27.97 -3.75 5.87
CA GLU A 701 29.23 -4.35 5.41
C GLU A 701 29.37 -5.78 5.96
N ILE A 702 29.56 -6.74 5.06
CA ILE A 702 29.69 -8.17 5.42
C ILE A 702 31.05 -8.38 6.08
N ARG A 703 31.04 -8.83 7.34
CA ARG A 703 32.24 -9.25 8.06
C ARG A 703 32.66 -10.66 7.67
N TRP A 704 31.70 -11.57 7.61
CA TRP A 704 31.90 -12.92 7.11
C TRP A 704 30.57 -13.48 6.61
N ARG A 705 30.67 -14.40 5.65
CA ARG A 705 29.53 -15.16 5.10
C ARG A 705 29.94 -16.61 4.97
N VAL A 706 29.06 -17.50 5.41
CA VAL A 706 29.21 -18.94 5.25
C VAL A 706 28.04 -19.44 4.44
N THR A 707 28.34 -20.07 3.31
CA THR A 707 27.38 -20.78 2.48
C THR A 707 27.67 -22.27 2.59
N PRO A 708 26.66 -23.16 2.70
CA PRO A 708 26.91 -24.59 2.69
C PRO A 708 27.59 -25.03 1.39
N GLY A 709 28.55 -25.94 1.49
CA GLY A 709 29.37 -26.40 0.35
C GLY A 709 28.68 -27.38 -0.60
N LYS A 710 27.41 -27.75 -0.34
CA LYS A 710 26.55 -28.59 -1.18
C LYS A 710 25.14 -27.99 -1.17
N GLU A 711 24.33 -28.27 -2.20
CA GLU A 711 22.89 -28.01 -2.13
C GLU A 711 22.30 -28.76 -0.93
N THR A 712 21.92 -28.00 0.10
CA THR A 712 21.24 -28.51 1.28
C THR A 712 19.74 -28.53 1.02
N LEU A 713 19.05 -29.54 1.57
CA LEU A 713 17.61 -29.49 1.71
C LEU A 713 17.22 -28.25 2.54
N LEU A 714 16.00 -27.77 2.33
CA LEU A 714 15.45 -26.66 3.09
C LEU A 714 15.41 -27.00 4.58
N LEU A 715 15.86 -26.08 5.43
CA LEU A 715 15.70 -26.16 6.87
C LEU A 715 14.23 -25.92 7.21
N TYR A 716 13.50 -26.99 7.55
CA TYR A 716 12.12 -26.89 8.03
C TYR A 716 12.07 -25.97 9.26
N GLY A 717 11.16 -25.00 9.26
CA GLY A 717 10.95 -24.04 10.37
C GLY A 717 12.04 -22.97 10.57
N ASN A 718 13.20 -23.07 9.91
CA ASN A 718 14.38 -22.18 10.05
C ASN A 718 14.50 -21.45 11.41
N LEU A 719 14.80 -22.22 12.46
CA LEU A 719 14.83 -21.75 13.86
C LEU A 719 15.79 -20.58 14.13
N ASP A 720 15.47 -19.77 15.15
CA ASP A 720 16.29 -18.64 15.57
C ASP A 720 17.71 -19.05 16.00
N LEU A 721 18.65 -18.11 15.84
CA LEU A 721 20.06 -18.26 16.21
C LEU A 721 20.29 -17.85 17.67
N PHE A 722 21.26 -18.48 18.34
CA PHE A 722 21.65 -18.12 19.70
C PHE A 722 23.11 -17.68 19.77
N ALA A 723 23.39 -16.63 20.56
CA ALA A 723 24.76 -16.26 20.92
C ALA A 723 25.07 -16.76 22.34
N LEU A 724 26.25 -17.37 22.51
CA LEU A 724 26.75 -17.81 23.79
C LEU A 724 28.24 -17.51 23.89
N GLY A 725 28.58 -16.45 24.62
CA GLY A 725 29.96 -15.97 24.74
C GLY A 725 30.55 -15.60 23.38
N ASP A 726 31.58 -16.33 22.95
CA ASP A 726 32.30 -16.15 21.68
C ASP A 726 31.79 -17.05 20.55
N ALA A 727 30.65 -17.74 20.75
CA ALA A 727 30.08 -18.65 19.77
C ALA A 727 28.63 -18.34 19.39
N LEU A 728 28.32 -18.72 18.16
CA LEU A 728 27.00 -18.75 17.55
C LEU A 728 26.50 -20.21 17.53
N ILE A 729 25.30 -20.45 18.02
CA ILE A 729 24.65 -21.76 18.01
C ILE A 729 23.48 -21.69 17.01
N SER A 730 23.46 -22.67 16.11
CA SER A 730 22.50 -22.80 15.01
C SER A 730 21.90 -24.20 15.08
N VAL A 731 20.57 -24.29 15.11
CA VAL A 731 19.83 -25.56 15.16
C VAL A 731 19.10 -25.77 13.82
N GLY A 732 19.31 -26.92 13.19
CA GLY A 732 18.68 -27.34 11.92
C GLY A 732 18.65 -28.87 11.85
N GLY A 733 19.11 -29.48 10.74
CA GLY A 733 19.31 -30.94 10.67
C GLY A 733 20.37 -31.50 11.65
N GLY A 734 21.08 -30.61 12.35
CA GLY A 734 21.96 -30.88 13.48
C GLY A 734 22.20 -29.58 14.24
N VAL A 735 23.02 -29.64 15.29
CA VAL A 735 23.44 -28.45 16.04
C VAL A 735 24.85 -28.06 15.60
N GLU A 736 24.99 -26.84 15.10
CA GLU A 736 26.27 -26.25 14.74
C GLU A 736 26.66 -25.16 15.74
N VAL A 737 27.90 -25.24 16.24
CA VAL A 737 28.53 -24.22 17.09
C VAL A 737 29.64 -23.59 16.28
N ARG A 738 29.58 -22.27 16.05
CA ARG A 738 30.49 -21.52 15.20
C ARG A 738 31.13 -20.38 15.97
N ALA A 739 32.37 -20.02 15.62
CA ALA A 739 33.03 -18.86 16.18
C ALA A 739 32.30 -17.59 15.71
N LEU A 740 31.86 -16.77 16.65
CA LEU A 740 31.03 -15.60 16.36
C LEU A 740 31.78 -14.55 15.52
N SER A 741 33.09 -14.43 15.72
CA SER A 741 33.96 -13.48 15.02
C SER A 741 34.30 -13.84 13.57
N THR A 742 34.22 -15.12 13.19
CA THR A 742 34.69 -15.63 11.88
C THR A 742 33.70 -16.52 11.14
N GLY A 743 32.63 -16.99 11.78
CA GLY A 743 31.68 -17.97 11.23
C GLY A 743 32.24 -19.40 11.12
N ARG A 744 33.51 -19.62 11.48
CA ARG A 744 34.16 -20.94 11.39
C ARG A 744 33.48 -21.94 12.33
N THR A 745 33.13 -23.11 11.82
CA THR A 745 32.62 -24.23 12.63
C THR A 745 33.65 -24.61 13.69
N LEU A 746 33.22 -24.57 14.95
CA LEU A 746 33.98 -25.05 16.11
C LEU A 746 33.58 -26.49 16.42
N HIS A 747 32.27 -26.73 16.50
CA HIS A 747 31.70 -28.04 16.79
C HIS A 747 30.43 -28.24 15.98
N ALA A 748 30.13 -29.50 15.69
CA ALA A 748 28.86 -29.91 15.14
C ALA A 748 28.49 -31.25 15.77
N PHE A 749 27.20 -31.45 16.06
CA PHE A 749 26.71 -32.70 16.61
C PHE A 749 25.27 -32.95 16.18
N GLU A 750 24.94 -34.22 16.02
CA GLU A 750 23.56 -34.66 15.82
C GLU A 750 22.89 -34.78 17.19
N ALA A 751 21.68 -34.25 17.30
CA ALA A 751 20.91 -34.30 18.54
C ALA A 751 19.49 -34.80 18.28
N VAL A 752 18.82 -34.26 17.25
CA VAL A 752 17.45 -34.59 16.85
C VAL A 752 17.36 -34.59 15.32
N GLU A 753 16.51 -35.43 14.74
CA GLU A 753 16.39 -35.60 13.27
C GLU A 753 15.70 -34.41 12.60
N SER A 754 14.68 -33.82 13.23
CA SER A 754 13.93 -32.68 12.68
C SER A 754 13.34 -31.79 13.79
N PRO A 755 14.17 -30.97 14.47
CA PRO A 755 13.67 -30.09 15.52
C PRO A 755 12.77 -28.98 14.95
N GLU A 756 11.61 -28.78 15.57
CA GLU A 756 10.66 -27.71 15.24
C GLU A 756 10.70 -26.54 16.21
N GLN A 757 11.32 -26.75 17.38
CA GLN A 757 11.55 -25.70 18.36
C GLN A 757 12.89 -25.90 19.07
N ALA A 758 13.57 -24.79 19.38
CA ALA A 758 14.80 -24.80 20.17
C ALA A 758 14.80 -23.66 21.20
N LEU A 759 15.23 -23.95 22.42
CA LEU A 759 15.41 -22.96 23.49
C LEU A 759 16.77 -23.13 24.14
N LEU A 760 17.44 -22.02 24.45
CA LEU A 760 18.70 -22.00 25.19
C LEU A 760 18.44 -21.54 26.63
N THR A 761 18.77 -22.38 27.61
CA THR A 761 18.54 -22.11 29.03
C THR A 761 19.85 -22.01 29.82
N ALA A 762 19.77 -21.46 31.04
CA ALA A 762 20.88 -21.35 31.97
C ALA A 762 20.76 -22.38 33.12
N PRO A 763 21.87 -23.01 33.55
CA PRO A 763 23.20 -23.02 32.90
C PRO A 763 23.10 -23.64 31.49
N PHE A 764 24.10 -23.42 30.61
CA PHE A 764 24.02 -23.79 29.19
C PHE A 764 23.41 -25.18 28.96
N GLN A 765 22.16 -25.18 28.50
CA GLN A 765 21.37 -26.35 28.15
C GLN A 765 20.53 -26.01 26.93
N LEU A 766 20.46 -26.94 25.98
CA LEU A 766 19.68 -26.82 24.76
C LEU A 766 18.44 -27.69 24.88
N ILE A 767 17.27 -27.08 24.89
CA ILE A 767 15.97 -27.78 24.83
C ILE A 767 15.54 -27.82 23.37
N MET A 768 15.18 -29.00 22.87
CA MET A 768 14.68 -29.19 21.50
C MET A 768 13.34 -29.93 21.53
N GLY A 769 12.39 -29.41 20.77
CA GLY A 769 11.08 -30.01 20.53
C GLY A 769 11.00 -30.63 19.14
N GLU A 770 10.37 -31.78 19.04
CA GLU A 770 10.16 -32.53 17.79
C GLU A 770 8.75 -33.10 17.78
N GLN A 771 8.04 -32.87 16.67
CA GLN A 771 6.72 -33.43 16.47
C GLN A 771 6.81 -34.81 15.82
N ALA A 772 5.97 -35.74 16.25
CA ALA A 772 5.95 -37.08 15.71
C ALA A 772 5.44 -37.09 14.27
N THR A 773 6.21 -37.70 13.37
CA THR A 773 5.85 -37.83 11.94
C THR A 773 5.01 -39.08 11.64
N GLU A 774 5.09 -40.10 12.50
CA GLU A 774 4.34 -41.35 12.36
C GLU A 774 3.04 -41.34 13.17
N ALA A 775 1.96 -41.84 12.57
CA ALA A 775 0.66 -41.94 13.24
C ALA A 775 0.74 -42.88 14.46
N GLY A 776 0.56 -42.32 15.65
CA GLY A 776 0.60 -43.04 16.93
C GLY A 776 1.92 -42.96 17.67
N ALA A 777 2.95 -42.29 17.13
CA ALA A 777 4.14 -41.90 17.87
C ALA A 777 3.86 -40.67 18.76
N GLU A 778 4.65 -40.51 19.81
CA GLU A 778 4.56 -39.38 20.75
C GLU A 778 5.51 -38.26 20.34
N ASP A 779 5.08 -37.01 20.51
CA ASP A 779 5.94 -35.85 20.35
C ASP A 779 6.97 -35.82 21.49
N ARG A 780 8.08 -35.13 21.25
CA ARG A 780 9.28 -35.28 22.07
C ARG A 780 9.91 -33.94 22.42
N ILE A 781 10.23 -33.77 23.69
CA ILE A 781 11.10 -32.69 24.17
C ILE A 781 12.35 -33.32 24.75
N SER A 782 13.51 -32.91 24.27
CA SER A 782 14.79 -33.39 24.76
C SER A 782 15.63 -32.24 25.28
N ALA A 783 16.30 -32.47 26.41
CA ALA A 783 17.21 -31.51 26.98
C ALA A 783 18.64 -32.01 26.93
N TRP A 784 19.51 -31.19 26.37
CA TRP A 784 20.90 -31.53 26.11
C TRP A 784 21.79 -30.63 26.93
N ARG A 785 22.68 -31.25 27.71
CA ARG A 785 23.75 -30.56 28.39
C ARG A 785 25.03 -30.69 27.57
N THR A 786 25.83 -29.63 27.62
CA THR A 786 27.09 -29.45 26.87
C THR A 786 28.25 -29.17 27.82
N ASP A 787 28.05 -29.46 29.11
CA ASP A 787 29.00 -29.31 30.21
C ASP A 787 30.10 -30.40 30.21
N HIS A 788 29.99 -31.43 29.37
CA HIS A 788 31.05 -32.41 29.14
C HIS A 788 31.87 -32.01 27.90
N PHE A 789 33.10 -31.58 28.11
CA PHE A 789 33.97 -31.13 27.02
C PHE A 789 35.45 -31.27 27.37
N MET A 790 36.30 -31.26 26.34
CA MET A 790 37.74 -31.18 26.47
C MET A 790 38.20 -29.83 25.92
N ALA A 791 38.80 -29.00 26.76
CA ALA A 791 39.40 -27.73 26.35
C ALA A 791 40.93 -27.85 26.28
N VAL A 792 41.55 -27.17 25.31
CA VAL A 792 43.01 -27.05 25.28
C VAL A 792 43.40 -25.80 26.04
N LEU A 793 44.09 -25.98 27.18
CA LEU A 793 44.75 -24.88 27.85
C LEU A 793 46.05 -24.58 27.07
N PRO A 794 46.27 -23.35 26.60
CA PRO A 794 47.61 -22.98 26.13
C PRO A 794 48.58 -23.17 27.31
N GLY A 795 49.57 -24.03 27.14
CA GLY A 795 50.53 -24.33 28.20
C GLY A 795 51.45 -23.14 28.46
N GLY A 796 51.22 -22.43 29.57
CA GLY A 796 52.22 -21.55 30.19
C GLY A 796 51.73 -20.17 30.66
N VAL A 797 51.56 -20.09 31.99
CA VAL A 797 51.44 -18.92 32.92
C VAL A 797 50.16 -18.10 32.89
#